data_AF-A0A8X7X1Y1-F1
#
_entry.id   AF-A0A8X7X1Y1-F1
#
_cell.length_a   1.000
_cell.length_b   1.000
_cell.length_c   1.000
_cell.angle_alpha   90.00
_cell.angle_beta   90.00
_cell.angle_gamma   90.00
#
_symmetry.space_group_name_H-M   'P 1'
#
loop_
_entity.id
_entity.type
_entity.pdbx_description
1 polymer ?
#
loop_
_entity_poly.entity_id
_entity_poly.type
_entity_poly.pdbx_seq_one_letter_code
_entity_poly.pdbx_strand_id
1 'polypeptide(L)'
;MRPSGQRKGPSDWHGTHQSAIGKKSAQSVAVGRLRRSVSVGSALTDTRGEYRTGDVQEKFKYATTLVFIQCIINAFFARLLIQIFEKAKPDRTSSWLYAVCSLSYLGAMVSSNSALQYVNYPTQVLGKSCKPIPVMILGVTILRKKYPLAKYLCVLLIVSGVALFMYRPKKGTADADDHIFGFGEMLLVLSLTLDGLTGVAQDHMRAHFQTGSNHMMLNVNLWSILVLGAGILWSGELWDFLSFTDRYPSILYNILLFGLTSAIGQSFIFMTVVYFGPLTCSIITTTRKFFTILGSVLIFGNTLTMMQWTGTFLVFLGELIPLFLFIGAGSAGATLYLARLAMRNPDVCWDRKNNPEPWNKLGPTDQYKIKVVKFSYMWTINNFSFCREEMGEVIKSSTFSSGANDKLKWCLRVNPKGLDEESKDYLSLYLLLVSCPKSEVRAKFKFSILNAKGEETKAMESQRAYRFVQGKDWGFKKFIRRDFLLDEANGLLPDDKLTLFCEVSVVQDSVNISGQNTMNMVKVPECRLADELGGLWENSRFTDCSLCVAGRNSRPTRLFWQNRVEINDVEPEVFKEMMCFIYTGKAPNLDKMADDLLAAADKYALERLKVMCEDALCSNLSVENAAEILILADLHSADQLKTQAVDFINYHASDVMETSGWKSMVVSHPHLVAEAYRSLASAQCPFLGPPRKRLKQS
;
A
#
# COMPACT_ATOMS: atom_id res chain seq x y z
N MET A 1 76.77 50.56 25.58
CA MET A 1 76.30 51.47 24.51
C MET A 1 77.30 51.38 23.36
N ARG A 2 77.00 51.06 22.10
CA ARG A 2 75.85 50.56 21.34
C ARG A 2 76.48 49.83 20.12
N PRO A 3 76.04 48.62 19.71
CA PRO A 3 76.71 47.92 18.60
C PRO A 3 75.89 47.80 17.30
N SER A 4 76.64 47.82 16.19
CA SER A 4 76.57 47.07 14.91
C SER A 4 75.21 46.57 14.37
N GLY A 5 74.83 46.76 13.10
CA GLY A 5 75.63 46.88 11.88
C GLY A 5 75.71 45.53 11.14
N GLN A 6 74.78 45.30 10.21
CA GLN A 6 74.57 44.10 9.39
C GLN A 6 75.80 43.62 8.58
N ARG A 7 75.93 42.30 8.37
CA ARG A 7 76.50 41.68 7.14
C ARG A 7 76.28 40.15 7.03
N LYS A 8 75.92 39.75 5.78
CA LYS A 8 76.24 38.53 4.99
C LYS A 8 75.42 37.20 5.12
N GLY A 9 74.96 36.70 3.96
CA GLY A 9 74.43 35.33 3.66
C GLY A 9 75.54 34.26 3.54
N PRO A 10 75.38 33.07 2.87
CA PRO A 10 74.70 32.84 1.56
C PRO A 10 74.03 31.44 1.32
N SER A 11 73.63 31.20 0.06
CA SER A 11 73.63 29.96 -0.76
C SER A 11 72.50 28.91 -0.72
N ASP A 12 71.76 28.92 -1.84
CA ASP A 12 71.38 27.81 -2.74
C ASP A 12 70.44 26.68 -2.29
N TRP A 13 69.32 26.53 -3.02
CA TRP A 13 69.12 25.45 -4.01
C TRP A 13 67.82 25.70 -4.79
N HIS A 14 67.96 26.23 -6.01
CA HIS A 14 66.95 26.21 -7.06
C HIS A 14 66.88 24.80 -7.67
N GLY A 15 65.72 24.15 -7.62
CA GLY A 15 65.54 22.91 -8.37
C GLY A 15 64.34 22.04 -7.98
N THR A 16 63.12 22.59 -7.88
CA THR A 16 61.89 21.75 -7.84
C THR A 16 60.55 22.48 -8.05
N HIS A 17 60.53 23.79 -8.36
CA HIS A 17 59.29 24.57 -8.35
C HIS A 17 58.52 24.64 -9.69
N GLN A 18 59.08 24.19 -10.81
CA GLN A 18 58.40 24.29 -12.12
C GLN A 18 57.43 23.12 -12.43
N SER A 19 57.50 22.00 -11.73
CA SER A 19 56.53 20.89 -11.87
C SER A 19 55.22 21.12 -11.09
N ALA A 20 55.26 21.93 -10.02
CA ALA A 20 54.11 22.20 -9.16
C ALA A 20 53.15 23.26 -9.73
N ILE A 21 53.64 24.16 -10.60
CA ILE A 21 52.84 25.24 -11.19
C ILE A 21 51.93 24.69 -12.31
N GLY A 22 52.38 23.69 -13.07
CA GLY A 22 51.55 22.98 -14.06
C GLY A 22 50.42 22.18 -13.42
N LYS A 23 50.66 21.52 -12.27
CA LYS A 23 49.62 20.80 -11.52
C LYS A 23 48.60 21.73 -10.85
N LYS A 24 49.02 22.90 -10.35
CA LYS A 24 48.10 23.92 -9.80
C LYS A 24 47.24 24.59 -10.87
N SER A 25 47.75 24.77 -12.09
CA SER A 25 46.96 25.25 -13.24
C SER A 25 45.91 24.22 -13.69
N ALA A 26 46.30 22.94 -13.82
CA ALA A 26 45.37 21.86 -14.15
C ALA A 26 44.31 21.62 -13.06
N GLN A 27 44.69 21.71 -11.77
CA GLN A 27 43.75 21.70 -10.66
C GLN A 27 42.85 22.93 -10.63
N SER A 28 43.34 24.15 -10.92
CA SER A 28 42.51 25.36 -10.97
C SER A 28 41.50 25.34 -12.13
N VAL A 29 41.89 24.77 -13.28
CA VAL A 29 40.99 24.55 -14.43
C VAL A 29 39.99 23.41 -14.17
N ALA A 30 40.42 22.33 -13.51
CA ALA A 30 39.53 21.25 -13.06
C ALA A 30 38.56 21.71 -11.96
N VAL A 31 39.01 22.59 -11.05
CA VAL A 31 38.21 23.24 -9.99
C VAL A 31 37.25 24.28 -10.58
N GLY A 32 37.63 24.97 -11.65
CA GLY A 32 36.73 25.81 -12.46
C GLY A 32 35.66 25.00 -13.19
N ARG A 33 35.96 23.76 -13.63
CA ARG A 33 34.98 22.81 -14.16
C ARG A 33 34.09 22.21 -13.07
N LEU A 34 34.62 21.91 -11.87
CA LEU A 34 33.82 21.46 -10.72
C LEU A 34 32.87 22.55 -10.20
N ARG A 35 33.26 23.83 -10.29
CA ARG A 35 32.40 24.99 -10.01
C ARG A 35 31.18 25.06 -10.95
N ARG A 36 31.28 24.45 -12.14
CA ARG A 36 30.17 24.28 -13.08
C ARG A 36 29.33 23.05 -12.70
N SER A 37 29.93 21.87 -12.51
CA SER A 37 29.19 20.60 -12.47
C SER A 37 28.22 20.32 -11.28
N VAL A 38 28.23 21.05 -10.16
CA VAL A 38 27.50 20.61 -8.93
C VAL A 38 26.20 21.39 -8.63
N SER A 39 25.86 22.41 -9.40
CA SER A 39 24.61 23.15 -9.17
C SER A 39 23.73 23.11 -10.42
N VAL A 40 22.40 23.07 -10.27
CA VAL A 40 21.44 23.40 -11.34
C VAL A 40 21.73 24.81 -11.93
N GLY A 41 22.54 25.61 -11.23
CA GLY A 41 23.20 26.80 -11.74
C GLY A 41 24.19 26.58 -12.91
N SER A 42 24.68 25.35 -13.18
CA SER A 42 25.62 25.06 -14.27
C SER A 42 25.06 25.48 -15.62
N ALA A 43 23.80 25.16 -15.90
CA ALA A 43 23.13 25.54 -17.14
C ALA A 43 22.87 27.05 -17.23
N LEU A 44 22.66 27.71 -16.09
CA LEU A 44 22.48 29.17 -15.98
C LEU A 44 23.80 29.95 -16.09
N THR A 45 24.92 29.39 -15.62
CA THR A 45 26.28 29.92 -15.81
C THR A 45 26.86 29.61 -17.18
N ASP A 46 26.43 28.51 -17.83
CA ASP A 46 26.83 28.18 -19.20
C ASP A 46 26.00 28.99 -20.21
N THR A 47 24.69 29.18 -19.97
CA THR A 47 23.89 30.16 -20.73
C THR A 47 24.37 31.58 -20.49
N ARG A 48 24.72 32.00 -19.27
CA ARG A 48 25.38 33.31 -19.02
C ARG A 48 26.90 33.32 -19.28
N GLY A 49 27.42 32.27 -19.92
CA GLY A 49 28.84 32.15 -20.28
C GLY A 49 29.29 33.26 -21.23
N GLU A 50 30.60 33.51 -21.27
CA GLU A 50 31.20 34.39 -22.26
C GLU A 50 31.42 33.59 -23.54
N TYR A 51 30.66 33.92 -24.59
CA TYR A 51 30.76 33.30 -25.91
C TYR A 51 31.79 34.07 -26.73
N ARG A 52 32.74 33.36 -27.34
CA ARG A 52 33.83 33.94 -28.12
C ARG A 52 33.81 33.39 -29.54
N THR A 53 33.81 34.30 -30.51
CA THR A 53 34.13 34.02 -31.91
C THR A 53 35.15 35.06 -32.35
N GLY A 54 36.42 34.66 -32.52
CA GLY A 54 37.53 35.60 -32.75
C GLY A 54 37.79 36.51 -31.53
N ASP A 55 38.01 37.81 -31.76
CA ASP A 55 38.26 38.84 -30.73
C ASP A 55 36.99 39.42 -30.08
N VAL A 56 35.80 39.02 -30.55
CA VAL A 56 34.51 39.55 -30.04
C VAL A 56 33.96 38.63 -28.95
N GLN A 57 33.72 39.21 -27.77
CA GLN A 57 33.18 38.53 -26.60
C GLN A 57 31.73 38.96 -26.35
N GLU A 58 30.78 38.04 -26.54
CA GLU A 58 29.35 38.29 -26.33
C GLU A 58 28.81 37.50 -25.13
N LYS A 59 27.83 38.08 -24.42
CA LYS A 59 27.13 37.43 -23.30
C LYS A 59 25.68 37.20 -23.68
N PHE A 60 25.11 36.09 -23.22
CA PHE A 60 23.69 35.81 -23.42
C PHE A 60 22.80 36.80 -22.65
N LYS A 61 21.94 37.52 -23.37
CA LYS A 61 21.06 38.55 -22.82
C LYS A 61 19.57 38.22 -22.98
N TYR A 62 19.24 37.12 -23.67
CA TYR A 62 17.88 36.79 -24.12
C TYR A 62 17.08 35.99 -23.08
N ALA A 63 16.92 36.56 -21.88
CA ALA A 63 16.29 35.87 -20.75
C ALA A 63 14.79 35.63 -20.97
N THR A 64 14.09 36.56 -21.64
CA THR A 64 12.64 36.46 -21.89
C THR A 64 12.36 35.34 -22.88
N THR A 65 13.13 35.29 -23.98
CA THR A 65 13.05 34.24 -24.99
C THR A 65 13.41 32.87 -24.41
N LEU A 66 14.38 32.79 -23.49
CA LEU A 66 14.73 31.55 -22.80
C LEU A 66 13.59 31.01 -21.93
N VAL A 67 12.90 31.86 -21.16
CA VAL A 67 11.76 31.46 -20.32
C VAL A 67 10.57 31.06 -21.21
N PHE A 68 10.36 31.73 -22.33
CA PHE A 68 9.34 31.35 -23.31
C PHE A 68 9.56 29.93 -23.87
N ILE A 69 10.80 29.62 -24.29
CA ILE A 69 11.16 28.26 -24.76
C ILE A 69 10.94 27.23 -23.64
N GLN A 70 11.28 27.55 -22.38
CA GLN A 70 11.01 26.66 -21.26
C GLN A 70 9.52 26.42 -21.05
N CYS A 71 8.67 27.44 -21.12
CA CYS A 71 7.23 27.27 -20.99
C CYS A 71 6.66 26.34 -22.07
N ILE A 72 7.18 26.40 -23.30
CA ILE A 72 6.82 25.46 -24.38
C ILE A 72 7.22 24.03 -24.01
N ILE A 73 8.47 23.81 -23.60
CA ILE A 73 8.98 22.49 -23.21
C ILE A 73 8.19 21.94 -22.01
N ASN A 74 7.91 22.76 -21.02
CA ASN A 74 7.14 22.41 -19.83
C ASN A 74 5.69 22.05 -20.17
N ALA A 75 5.04 22.81 -21.05
CA ALA A 75 3.69 22.51 -21.51
C ALA A 75 3.63 21.19 -22.29
N PHE A 76 4.60 20.95 -23.19
CA PHE A 76 4.70 19.68 -23.92
C PHE A 76 4.92 18.51 -22.96
N PHE A 77 5.85 18.64 -22.00
CA PHE A 77 6.14 17.61 -21.00
C PHE A 77 4.93 17.31 -20.12
N ALA A 78 4.20 18.32 -19.65
CA ALA A 78 2.97 18.13 -18.87
C ALA A 78 1.90 17.39 -19.70
N ARG A 79 1.76 17.71 -20.98
CA ARG A 79 0.82 17.03 -21.89
C ARG A 79 1.20 15.56 -22.09
N LEU A 80 2.49 15.26 -22.22
CA LEU A 80 2.99 13.89 -22.29
C LEU A 80 2.70 13.11 -21.00
N LEU A 81 2.91 13.71 -19.82
CA LEU A 81 2.61 13.08 -18.54
C LEU A 81 1.11 12.77 -18.38
N ILE A 82 0.23 13.67 -18.79
CA ILE A 82 -1.23 13.43 -18.78
C ILE A 82 -1.57 12.24 -19.67
N GLN A 83 -1.01 12.17 -20.89
CA GLN A 83 -1.28 11.07 -21.82
C GLN A 83 -0.79 9.71 -21.31
N ILE A 84 0.35 9.66 -20.60
CA ILE A 84 0.95 8.41 -20.12
C ILE A 84 0.29 7.94 -18.81
N PHE A 85 0.06 8.85 -17.86
CA PHE A 85 -0.30 8.49 -16.48
C PHE A 85 -1.75 8.76 -16.09
N GLU A 86 -2.47 9.65 -16.80
CA GLU A 86 -3.82 10.07 -16.42
C GLU A 86 -4.86 9.68 -17.51
N LYS A 87 -5.69 8.66 -17.23
CA LYS A 87 -6.85 8.35 -18.07
C LYS A 87 -7.85 9.52 -18.03
N ALA A 88 -7.88 10.31 -19.12
CA ALA A 88 -8.82 11.36 -19.51
C ALA A 88 -9.86 11.82 -18.45
N LYS A 89 -9.42 12.51 -17.39
CA LYS A 89 -10.32 13.28 -16.53
C LYS A 89 -10.34 14.74 -17.02
N PRO A 90 -11.48 15.27 -17.48
CA PRO A 90 -11.54 16.67 -17.93
C PRO A 90 -11.39 17.62 -16.74
N ASP A 91 -10.46 18.57 -16.85
CA ASP A 91 -10.26 19.64 -15.88
C ASP A 91 -11.45 20.62 -15.92
N ARG A 92 -12.11 20.83 -14.78
CA ARG A 92 -13.30 21.70 -14.64
C ARG A 92 -12.96 23.12 -14.19
N THR A 93 -11.67 23.46 -14.13
CA THR A 93 -11.19 24.72 -13.54
C THR A 93 -11.36 25.88 -14.49
N SER A 94 -11.76 27.03 -13.96
CA SER A 94 -11.95 28.25 -14.77
C SER A 94 -10.63 28.76 -15.34
N SER A 95 -10.59 28.99 -16.66
CA SER A 95 -9.39 29.41 -17.39
C SER A 95 -8.80 30.74 -16.91
N TRP A 96 -9.64 31.65 -16.40
CA TRP A 96 -9.19 32.95 -15.87
C TRP A 96 -8.28 32.79 -14.64
N LEU A 97 -8.49 31.77 -13.80
CA LEU A 97 -7.64 31.52 -12.62
C LEU A 97 -6.22 31.11 -13.04
N TYR A 98 -6.09 30.37 -14.14
CA TYR A 98 -4.79 30.07 -14.74
C TYR A 98 -4.11 31.32 -15.30
N ALA A 99 -4.87 32.24 -15.91
CA ALA A 99 -4.34 33.52 -16.38
C ALA A 99 -3.79 34.37 -15.23
N VAL A 100 -4.50 34.49 -14.11
CA VAL A 100 -4.03 35.21 -12.91
C VAL A 100 -2.78 34.55 -12.31
N CYS A 101 -2.79 33.23 -12.20
CA CYS A 101 -1.65 32.46 -11.70
C CYS A 101 -0.42 32.68 -12.58
N SER A 102 -0.58 32.65 -13.89
CA SER A 102 0.48 32.90 -14.87
C SER A 102 0.99 34.35 -14.81
N LEU A 103 0.09 35.33 -14.79
CA LEU A 103 0.46 36.75 -14.78
C LEU A 103 1.21 37.14 -13.49
N SER A 104 0.73 36.66 -12.34
CA SER A 104 1.41 36.87 -11.06
C SER A 104 2.79 36.19 -11.02
N TYR A 105 2.93 34.98 -11.57
CA TYR A 105 4.20 34.29 -11.68
C TYR A 105 5.22 35.05 -12.55
N LEU A 106 4.81 35.46 -13.76
CA LEU A 106 5.67 36.20 -14.68
C LEU A 106 6.02 37.59 -14.12
N GLY A 107 5.05 38.30 -13.55
CA GLY A 107 5.30 39.57 -12.88
C GLY A 107 6.28 39.43 -11.71
N ALA A 108 6.17 38.37 -10.91
CA ALA A 108 7.11 38.08 -9.84
C ALA A 108 8.53 37.81 -10.39
N MET A 109 8.66 37.13 -11.53
CA MET A 109 9.95 36.87 -12.17
C MET A 109 10.59 38.16 -12.71
N VAL A 110 9.83 38.95 -13.48
CA VAL A 110 10.30 40.22 -14.06
C VAL A 110 10.72 41.19 -12.97
N SER A 111 9.86 41.43 -11.97
CA SER A 111 10.16 42.33 -10.84
C SER A 111 11.41 41.88 -10.07
N SER A 112 11.57 40.57 -9.85
CA SER A 112 12.76 40.04 -9.21
C SER A 112 14.02 40.28 -10.02
N ASN A 113 13.99 40.00 -11.33
CA ASN A 113 15.15 40.15 -12.19
C ASN A 113 15.53 41.62 -12.36
N SER A 114 14.56 42.53 -12.48
CA SER A 114 14.80 43.97 -12.51
C SER A 114 15.40 44.49 -11.20
N ALA A 115 15.04 43.91 -10.05
CA ALA A 115 15.62 44.29 -8.77
C ALA A 115 17.15 44.08 -8.71
N LEU A 116 17.73 43.14 -9.48
CA LEU A 116 19.19 42.92 -9.53
C LEU A 116 19.98 44.11 -10.08
N GLN A 117 19.32 45.04 -10.78
CA GLN A 117 19.97 46.27 -11.25
C GLN A 117 20.22 47.25 -10.11
N TYR A 118 19.43 47.16 -9.03
CA TYR A 118 19.44 48.09 -7.91
C TYR A 118 19.90 47.46 -6.59
N VAL A 119 19.80 46.13 -6.50
CA VAL A 119 20.08 45.34 -5.29
C VAL A 119 21.06 44.23 -5.63
N ASN A 120 22.05 44.01 -4.76
CA ASN A 120 23.03 42.96 -4.97
C ASN A 120 22.39 41.55 -4.93
N TYR A 121 23.04 40.58 -5.57
CA TYR A 121 22.53 39.21 -5.67
C TYR A 121 22.25 38.55 -4.29
N PRO A 122 23.12 38.68 -3.26
CA PRO A 122 22.81 38.16 -1.92
C PRO A 122 21.52 38.72 -1.30
N THR A 123 21.28 40.03 -1.41
CA THR A 123 20.07 40.68 -0.89
C THR A 123 18.83 40.25 -1.68
N GLN A 124 18.93 40.02 -2.99
CA GLN A 124 17.85 39.44 -3.79
C GLN A 124 17.49 38.02 -3.33
N VAL A 125 18.49 37.17 -3.09
CA VAL A 125 18.32 35.79 -2.61
C VAL A 125 17.70 35.76 -1.21
N LEU A 126 18.13 36.68 -0.33
CA LEU A 126 17.52 36.88 0.98
C LEU A 126 16.04 37.26 0.85
N GLY A 127 15.72 38.29 0.05
CA GLY A 127 14.35 38.72 -0.18
C GLY A 127 13.47 37.56 -0.66
N LYS A 128 13.94 36.82 -1.68
CA LYS A 128 13.25 35.64 -2.25
C LYS A 128 13.10 34.45 -1.29
N SER A 129 13.78 34.45 -0.15
CA SER A 129 13.63 33.44 0.89
C SER A 129 12.50 33.78 1.86
N CYS A 130 12.03 35.03 1.87
CA CYS A 130 10.87 35.48 2.65
C CYS A 130 9.51 35.15 1.99
N LYS A 131 9.49 34.45 0.85
CA LYS A 131 8.27 34.04 0.13
C LYS A 131 7.20 33.37 1.00
N PRO A 132 7.54 32.52 2.02
CA PRO A 132 6.51 31.92 2.88
C PRO A 132 5.64 32.94 3.62
N ILE A 133 6.14 34.14 3.94
CA ILE A 133 5.40 35.15 4.69
C ILE A 133 4.20 35.69 3.89
N PRO A 134 4.35 36.26 2.68
CA PRO A 134 3.21 36.69 1.87
C PRO A 134 2.24 35.56 1.52
N VAL A 135 2.75 34.34 1.23
CA VAL A 135 1.89 33.18 0.93
C VAL A 135 0.99 32.86 2.12
N MET A 136 1.53 32.93 3.35
CA MET A 136 0.76 32.69 4.56
C MET A 136 -0.25 33.81 4.84
N ILE A 137 0.18 35.08 4.76
CA ILE A 137 -0.68 36.25 5.00
C ILE A 137 -1.85 36.26 4.01
N LEU A 138 -1.56 36.16 2.71
CA LEU A 138 -2.59 36.20 1.67
C LEU A 138 -3.49 34.95 1.71
N GLY A 139 -2.97 33.79 2.12
CA GLY A 139 -3.79 32.60 2.36
C GLY A 139 -4.79 32.76 3.51
N VAL A 140 -4.43 33.50 4.57
CA VAL A 140 -5.34 33.82 5.67
C VAL A 140 -6.35 34.90 5.26
N THR A 141 -5.93 35.95 4.56
CA THR A 141 -6.81 37.08 4.23
C THR A 141 -7.77 36.79 3.07
N ILE A 142 -7.29 36.14 2.00
CA ILE A 142 -8.09 35.89 0.78
C ILE A 142 -8.86 34.57 0.89
N LEU A 143 -8.19 33.46 1.26
CA LEU A 143 -8.83 32.13 1.36
C LEU A 143 -9.46 31.84 2.74
N ARG A 144 -9.31 32.74 3.73
CA ARG A 144 -9.78 32.54 5.12
C ARG A 144 -9.31 31.21 5.74
N LYS A 145 -8.13 30.71 5.34
CA LYS A 145 -7.56 29.48 5.89
C LYS A 145 -7.04 29.70 7.31
N LYS A 146 -7.28 28.71 8.18
CA LYS A 146 -6.71 28.66 9.53
C LYS A 146 -5.48 27.75 9.53
N TYR A 147 -4.30 28.31 9.75
CA TYR A 147 -3.08 27.53 9.96
C TYR A 147 -2.86 27.27 11.46
N PRO A 148 -2.34 26.10 11.86
CA PRO A 148 -1.95 25.84 13.24
C PRO A 148 -0.76 26.75 13.64
N LEU A 149 -0.71 27.17 14.92
CA LEU A 149 0.33 28.07 15.46
C LEU A 149 1.76 27.59 15.16
N ALA A 150 1.98 26.27 15.14
CA ALA A 150 3.27 25.68 14.79
C ALA A 150 3.77 26.07 13.39
N LYS A 151 2.88 26.25 12.40
CA LYS A 151 3.27 26.68 11.05
C LYS A 151 3.71 28.14 11.01
N TYR A 152 3.09 29.01 11.82
CA TYR A 152 3.53 30.40 11.97
C TYR A 152 4.93 30.48 12.59
N LEU A 153 5.16 29.72 13.67
CA LEU A 153 6.46 29.65 14.34
C LEU A 153 7.55 29.11 13.41
N CYS A 154 7.25 28.05 12.66
CA CYS A 154 8.15 27.47 11.65
C CYS A 154 8.55 28.50 10.59
N VAL A 155 7.59 29.22 9.99
CA VAL A 155 7.86 30.26 9.00
C VAL A 155 8.73 31.38 9.58
N LEU A 156 8.42 31.83 10.81
CA LEU A 156 9.19 32.88 11.48
C LEU A 156 10.64 32.46 11.75
N LEU A 157 10.86 31.23 12.23
CA LEU A 157 12.20 30.68 12.49
C LEU A 157 13.02 30.48 11.21
N ILE A 158 12.41 29.98 10.13
CA ILE A 158 13.11 29.79 8.85
C ILE A 158 13.50 31.14 8.25
N VAL A 159 12.59 32.11 8.21
CA VAL A 159 12.89 33.42 7.61
C VAL A 159 13.90 34.20 8.46
N SER A 160 13.76 34.21 9.79
CA SER A 160 14.75 34.85 10.67
C SER A 160 16.11 34.17 10.57
N GLY A 161 16.17 32.84 10.51
CA GLY A 161 17.41 32.09 10.34
C GLY A 161 18.13 32.39 9.03
N VAL A 162 17.39 32.45 7.91
CA VAL A 162 17.97 32.82 6.60
C VAL A 162 18.42 34.30 6.59
N ALA A 163 17.68 35.20 7.21
CA ALA A 163 18.06 36.61 7.35
C ALA A 163 19.36 36.78 8.15
N LEU A 164 19.47 36.07 9.27
CA LEU A 164 20.63 36.12 10.14
C LEU A 164 21.86 35.43 9.50
N PHE A 165 21.64 34.39 8.68
CA PHE A 165 22.69 33.75 7.89
C PHE A 165 23.25 34.64 6.77
N MET A 166 22.40 35.49 6.17
CA MET A 166 22.79 36.41 5.09
C MET A 166 23.22 37.79 5.60
N TYR A 167 23.11 38.04 6.91
CA TYR A 167 23.53 39.29 7.51
C TYR A 167 25.05 39.50 7.36
N ARG A 168 25.42 40.66 6.81
CA ARG A 168 26.81 41.13 6.79
C ARG A 168 26.89 42.42 7.61
N PRO A 169 27.68 42.48 8.69
CA PRO A 169 27.91 43.74 9.38
C PRO A 169 28.60 44.71 8.41
N LYS A 170 28.01 45.90 8.22
CA LYS A 170 28.67 46.98 7.48
C LYS A 170 29.94 47.34 8.25
N LYS A 171 31.12 47.05 7.67
CA LYS A 171 32.37 47.69 8.12
C LYS A 171 32.25 49.16 7.74
N GLY A 172 32.36 50.03 8.75
CA GLY A 172 31.87 51.41 8.69
C GLY A 172 32.44 52.26 7.56
N THR A 173 31.54 53.05 6.97
CA THR A 173 31.61 54.51 6.93
C THR A 173 30.16 54.99 7.01
N ALA A 174 29.90 55.88 7.96
CA ALA A 174 28.62 56.55 8.09
C ALA A 174 28.44 57.47 6.88
N ASP A 175 27.44 57.18 6.06
CA ASP A 175 26.57 58.22 5.54
C ASP A 175 25.16 57.80 5.94
N ALA A 176 24.63 58.59 6.87
CA ALA A 176 23.24 58.55 7.29
C ALA A 176 22.47 59.41 6.28
N ASP A 177 21.91 58.77 5.27
CA ASP A 177 20.70 59.27 4.62
C ASP A 177 19.55 58.36 5.05
N ASP A 178 18.55 59.01 5.65
CA ASP A 178 17.37 58.39 6.24
C ASP A 178 16.66 57.44 5.26
N HIS A 179 16.29 56.28 5.80
CA HIS A 179 15.71 55.16 5.06
C HIS A 179 14.33 55.48 4.45
N ILE A 180 14.32 55.95 3.22
CA ILE A 180 13.24 55.67 2.27
C ILE A 180 13.65 54.40 1.53
N PHE A 181 12.83 53.35 1.66
CA PHE A 181 12.99 52.06 1.01
C PHE A 181 13.47 52.21 -0.44
N GLY A 182 14.60 51.60 -0.80
CA GLY A 182 15.19 51.78 -2.13
C GLY A 182 14.28 51.21 -3.23
N PHE A 183 14.30 51.78 -4.44
CA PHE A 183 13.47 51.31 -5.56
C PHE A 183 13.63 49.80 -5.84
N GLY A 184 14.84 49.26 -5.71
CA GLY A 184 15.09 47.83 -5.84
C GLY A 184 14.52 46.96 -4.71
N GLU A 185 14.47 47.49 -3.48
CA GLU A 185 13.80 46.80 -2.36
C GLU A 185 12.29 46.78 -2.58
N MET A 186 11.70 47.88 -3.09
CA MET A 186 10.28 47.93 -3.48
C MET A 186 9.95 46.87 -4.54
N LEU A 187 10.81 46.69 -5.54
CA LEU A 187 10.66 45.65 -6.56
C LEU A 187 10.74 44.23 -5.98
N LEU A 188 11.52 44.00 -4.92
CA LEU A 188 11.55 42.72 -4.21
C LEU A 188 10.25 42.47 -3.44
N VAL A 189 9.72 43.49 -2.74
CA VAL A 189 8.43 43.39 -2.03
C VAL A 189 7.28 43.13 -3.01
N LEU A 190 7.27 43.82 -4.15
CA LEU A 190 6.30 43.58 -5.22
C LEU A 190 6.40 42.14 -5.74
N SER A 191 7.63 41.68 -6.02
CA SER A 191 7.88 40.31 -6.49
C SER A 191 7.38 39.25 -5.50
N LEU A 192 7.64 39.44 -4.20
CA LEU A 192 7.21 38.54 -3.14
C LEU A 192 5.70 38.50 -2.95
N THR A 193 5.04 39.65 -3.09
CA THR A 193 3.58 39.76 -3.04
C THR A 193 2.95 39.03 -4.23
N LEU A 194 3.50 39.21 -5.43
CA LEU A 194 3.05 38.49 -6.62
C LEU A 194 3.28 36.97 -6.52
N ASP A 195 4.44 36.55 -5.98
CA ASP A 195 4.72 35.14 -5.65
C ASP A 195 3.72 34.57 -4.62
N GLY A 196 3.26 35.40 -3.68
CA GLY A 196 2.20 35.08 -2.73
C GLY A 196 0.83 34.90 -3.40
N LEU A 197 0.48 35.81 -4.31
CA LEU A 197 -0.74 35.75 -5.11
C LEU A 197 -0.77 34.50 -6.01
N THR A 198 0.37 34.12 -6.60
CA THR A 198 0.50 32.84 -7.33
C THR A 198 0.16 31.66 -6.43
N GLY A 199 0.70 31.65 -5.20
CA GLY A 199 0.40 30.62 -4.21
C GLY A 199 -1.09 30.56 -3.84
N VAL A 200 -1.72 31.72 -3.63
CA VAL A 200 -3.17 31.83 -3.34
C VAL A 200 -4.03 31.31 -4.49
N ALA A 201 -3.72 31.70 -5.73
CA ALA A 201 -4.43 31.23 -6.91
C ALA A 201 -4.32 29.70 -7.05
N GLN A 202 -3.11 29.15 -6.86
CA GLN A 202 -2.87 27.70 -6.86
C GLN A 202 -3.65 26.98 -5.76
N ASP A 203 -3.67 27.53 -4.54
CA ASP A 203 -4.39 26.93 -3.42
C ASP A 203 -5.90 26.97 -3.62
N HIS A 204 -6.41 28.05 -4.24
CA HIS A 204 -7.81 28.19 -4.60
C HIS A 204 -8.22 27.14 -5.65
N MET A 205 -7.42 26.97 -6.71
CA MET A 205 -7.62 25.94 -7.74
C MET A 205 -7.56 24.53 -7.16
N ARG A 206 -6.66 24.28 -6.21
CA ARG A 206 -6.57 23.00 -5.50
C ARG A 206 -7.79 22.75 -4.61
N ALA A 207 -8.18 23.72 -3.78
CA ALA A 207 -9.20 23.53 -2.75
C ALA A 207 -10.62 23.45 -3.31
N HIS A 208 -10.95 24.26 -4.32
CA HIS A 208 -12.32 24.36 -4.86
C HIS A 208 -12.55 23.46 -6.08
N PHE A 209 -11.54 23.28 -6.93
CA PHE A 209 -11.69 22.52 -8.19
C PHE A 209 -10.95 21.19 -8.20
N GLN A 210 -10.15 20.88 -7.15
CA GLN A 210 -9.36 19.64 -7.04
C GLN A 210 -8.49 19.38 -8.29
N THR A 211 -7.88 20.45 -8.81
CA THR A 211 -7.01 20.42 -9.98
C THR A 211 -5.88 19.40 -9.86
N GLY A 212 -5.72 18.58 -10.90
CA GLY A 212 -4.55 17.72 -11.05
C GLY A 212 -3.26 18.54 -11.22
N SER A 213 -2.13 18.00 -10.77
CA SER A 213 -0.83 18.69 -10.81
C SER A 213 -0.35 18.91 -12.24
N ASN A 214 -0.49 17.90 -13.10
CA ASN A 214 -0.10 17.96 -14.51
C ASN A 214 -0.98 18.93 -15.30
N HIS A 215 -2.30 18.94 -15.03
CA HIS A 215 -3.24 19.90 -15.62
C HIS A 215 -2.93 21.35 -15.23
N MET A 216 -2.63 21.59 -13.95
CA MET A 216 -2.23 22.92 -13.48
C MET A 216 -0.92 23.37 -14.12
N MET A 217 0.07 22.49 -14.25
CA MET A 217 1.34 22.78 -14.94
C MET A 217 1.13 23.11 -16.42
N LEU A 218 0.28 22.35 -17.12
CA LEU A 218 -0.03 22.57 -18.53
C LEU A 218 -0.69 23.94 -18.74
N ASN A 219 -1.81 24.20 -18.06
CA ASN A 219 -2.62 25.39 -18.29
C ASN A 219 -1.92 26.69 -17.85
N VAL A 220 -1.15 26.68 -16.75
CA VAL A 220 -0.35 27.84 -16.35
C VAL A 220 0.74 28.14 -17.38
N ASN A 221 1.44 27.13 -17.89
CA ASN A 221 2.47 27.34 -18.92
C ASN A 221 1.86 27.78 -20.27
N LEU A 222 0.67 27.30 -20.66
CA LEU A 222 -0.02 27.77 -21.87
C LEU A 222 -0.37 29.26 -21.79
N TRP A 223 -0.92 29.73 -20.67
CA TRP A 223 -1.14 31.15 -20.44
C TRP A 223 0.16 31.95 -20.40
N SER A 224 1.24 31.38 -19.85
CA SER A 224 2.57 32.03 -19.84
C SER A 224 3.14 32.19 -21.26
N ILE A 225 2.94 31.20 -22.15
CA ILE A 225 3.33 31.28 -23.57
C ILE A 225 2.60 32.42 -24.26
N LEU A 226 1.29 32.60 -24.02
CA LEU A 226 0.53 33.71 -24.63
C LEU A 226 1.06 35.08 -24.21
N VAL A 227 1.28 35.27 -22.90
CA VAL A 227 1.75 36.56 -22.34
C VAL A 227 3.20 36.85 -22.77
N LEU A 228 4.10 35.86 -22.65
CA LEU A 228 5.50 36.02 -23.06
C LEU A 228 5.65 36.15 -24.57
N GLY A 229 4.84 35.43 -25.36
CA GLY A 229 4.83 35.53 -26.82
C GLY A 229 4.48 36.94 -27.28
N ALA A 230 3.43 37.54 -26.71
CA ALA A 230 3.10 38.94 -26.97
C ALA A 230 4.23 39.90 -26.56
N GLY A 231 4.85 39.67 -25.39
CA GLY A 231 5.98 40.47 -24.90
C GLY A 231 7.22 40.39 -25.79
N ILE A 232 7.53 39.22 -26.32
CA ILE A 232 8.68 38.98 -27.21
C ILE A 232 8.44 39.57 -28.61
N LEU A 233 7.21 39.47 -29.12
CA LEU A 233 6.83 40.11 -30.38
C LEU A 233 6.92 41.64 -30.28
N TRP A 234 6.55 42.20 -29.13
CA TRP A 234 6.68 43.63 -28.87
C TRP A 234 8.14 44.08 -28.70
N SER A 235 8.97 43.30 -27.99
CA SER A 235 10.36 43.67 -27.72
C SER A 235 11.31 43.43 -28.90
N GLY A 236 10.94 42.57 -29.85
CA GLY A 236 11.82 42.16 -30.96
C GLY A 236 12.95 41.20 -30.56
N GLU A 237 13.02 40.80 -29.28
CA GLU A 237 14.11 39.98 -28.69
C GLU A 237 14.29 38.61 -29.39
N LEU A 238 13.24 38.09 -30.04
CA LEU A 238 13.29 36.80 -30.74
C LEU A 238 14.24 36.83 -31.94
N TRP A 239 14.22 37.90 -32.72
CA TRP A 239 15.02 37.99 -33.95
C TRP A 239 16.51 38.10 -33.61
N ASP A 240 16.83 38.88 -32.58
CA ASP A 240 18.18 38.99 -32.05
C ASP A 240 18.68 37.65 -31.49
N PHE A 241 17.81 36.93 -30.75
CA PHE A 241 18.11 35.59 -30.26
C PHE A 241 18.38 34.60 -31.39
N LEU A 242 17.55 34.59 -32.45
CA LEU A 242 17.73 33.70 -33.60
C LEU A 242 19.08 33.98 -34.30
N SER A 243 19.42 35.26 -34.49
CA SER A 243 20.72 35.66 -35.04
C SER A 243 21.89 35.18 -34.15
N PHE A 244 21.71 35.19 -32.83
CA PHE A 244 22.70 34.74 -31.88
C PHE A 244 22.85 33.21 -31.88
N THR A 245 21.75 32.45 -32.00
CA THR A 245 21.78 30.99 -32.10
C THR A 245 22.39 30.48 -33.41
N ASP A 246 22.24 31.25 -34.49
CA ASP A 246 22.89 30.95 -35.78
C ASP A 246 24.42 31.11 -35.67
N ARG A 247 24.88 32.14 -34.95
CA ARG A 247 26.31 32.34 -34.64
C ARG A 247 26.89 31.30 -33.67
N TYR A 248 26.08 30.78 -32.74
CA TYR A 248 26.51 29.87 -31.68
C TYR A 248 25.57 28.65 -31.51
N PRO A 249 25.57 27.69 -32.44
CA PRO A 249 24.59 26.59 -32.45
C PRO A 249 24.68 25.65 -31.23
N SER A 250 25.85 25.57 -30.57
CA SER A 250 26.03 24.76 -29.36
C SER A 250 25.13 25.19 -28.20
N ILE A 251 24.63 26.43 -28.19
CA ILE A 251 23.74 26.92 -27.14
C ILE A 251 22.38 26.21 -27.16
N LEU A 252 21.93 25.73 -28.31
CA LEU A 252 20.63 25.05 -28.44
C LEU A 252 20.58 23.78 -27.60
N TYR A 253 21.68 23.03 -27.52
CA TYR A 253 21.78 21.84 -26.65
C TYR A 253 21.64 22.21 -25.18
N ASN A 254 22.33 23.27 -24.74
CA ASN A 254 22.26 23.77 -23.37
C ASN A 254 20.85 24.26 -23.01
N ILE A 255 20.19 24.95 -23.94
CA ILE A 255 18.80 25.43 -23.76
C ILE A 255 17.84 24.24 -23.65
N LEU A 256 17.99 23.22 -24.50
CA LEU A 256 17.15 22.02 -24.46
C LEU A 256 17.34 21.25 -23.14
N LEU A 257 18.58 21.01 -22.73
CA LEU A 257 18.90 20.31 -21.48
C LEU A 257 18.37 21.10 -20.27
N PHE A 258 18.52 22.43 -20.29
CA PHE A 258 17.96 23.29 -19.26
C PHE A 258 16.43 23.26 -19.25
N GLY A 259 15.79 23.23 -20.41
CA GLY A 259 14.33 23.09 -20.53
C GLY A 259 13.82 21.76 -19.98
N LEU A 260 14.46 20.64 -20.33
CA LEU A 260 14.06 19.30 -19.85
C LEU A 260 14.22 19.16 -18.33
N THR A 261 15.35 19.61 -17.79
CA THR A 261 15.59 19.59 -16.34
C THR A 261 14.65 20.54 -15.59
N SER A 262 14.32 21.69 -16.19
CA SER A 262 13.30 22.62 -15.69
C SER A 262 11.91 21.97 -15.66
N ALA A 263 11.53 21.20 -16.69
CA ALA A 263 10.25 20.51 -16.76
C ALA A 263 10.07 19.47 -15.64
N ILE A 264 11.10 18.66 -15.40
CA ILE A 264 11.11 17.71 -14.28
C ILE A 264 10.99 18.46 -12.95
N GLY A 265 11.76 19.52 -12.76
CA GLY A 265 11.70 20.35 -11.55
C GLY A 265 10.33 21.00 -11.33
N GLN A 266 9.70 21.53 -12.37
CA GLN A 266 8.36 22.11 -12.32
C GLN A 266 7.29 21.07 -11.98
N SER A 267 7.41 19.85 -12.50
CA SER A 267 6.48 18.75 -12.17
C SER A 267 6.46 18.50 -10.66
N PHE A 268 7.64 18.40 -10.01
CA PHE A 268 7.71 18.25 -8.55
C PHE A 268 7.13 19.44 -7.79
N ILE A 269 7.30 20.67 -8.29
CA ILE A 269 6.73 21.87 -7.67
C ILE A 269 5.19 21.81 -7.70
N PHE A 270 4.59 21.57 -8.85
CA PHE A 270 3.12 21.48 -8.97
C PHE A 270 2.55 20.28 -8.22
N MET A 271 3.25 19.15 -8.21
CA MET A 271 2.91 17.99 -7.38
C MET A 271 2.88 18.37 -5.89
N THR A 272 3.93 19.02 -5.40
CA THR A 272 4.01 19.46 -4.00
C THR A 272 2.88 20.45 -3.65
N VAL A 273 2.53 21.35 -4.55
CA VAL A 273 1.42 22.29 -4.39
C VAL A 273 0.09 21.55 -4.28
N VAL A 274 -0.19 20.56 -5.14
CA VAL A 274 -1.44 19.78 -5.11
C VAL A 274 -1.54 18.86 -3.90
N TYR A 275 -0.44 18.26 -3.42
CA TYR A 275 -0.49 17.34 -2.27
C TYR A 275 -0.35 18.06 -0.92
N PHE A 276 0.56 19.01 -0.78
CA PHE A 276 0.91 19.62 0.52
C PHE A 276 0.61 21.12 0.66
N GLY A 277 0.37 21.79 -0.47
CA GLY A 277 -0.12 23.15 -0.52
C GLY A 277 1.01 24.13 -0.85
N PRO A 278 0.68 25.33 -1.33
CA PRO A 278 1.70 26.29 -1.75
C PRO A 278 2.55 26.84 -0.60
N LEU A 279 2.03 26.90 0.63
CA LEU A 279 2.83 27.26 1.81
C LEU A 279 3.95 26.24 2.06
N THR A 280 3.62 24.95 2.05
CA THR A 280 4.60 23.87 2.23
C THR A 280 5.61 23.84 1.08
N CYS A 281 5.17 24.06 -0.15
CA CYS A 281 6.05 24.19 -1.32
C CYS A 281 7.04 25.38 -1.17
N SER A 282 6.56 26.52 -0.66
CA SER A 282 7.40 27.69 -0.38
C SER A 282 8.46 27.41 0.70
N ILE A 283 8.10 26.65 1.75
CA ILE A 283 9.03 26.20 2.78
C ILE A 283 10.11 25.30 2.16
N ILE A 284 9.72 24.24 1.44
CA ILE A 284 10.65 23.28 0.81
C ILE A 284 11.63 23.99 -0.15
N THR A 285 11.14 24.92 -0.96
CA THR A 285 12.00 25.64 -1.91
C THR A 285 12.96 26.62 -1.21
N THR A 286 12.56 27.19 -0.07
CA THR A 286 13.42 28.05 0.77
C THR A 286 14.50 27.24 1.47
N THR A 287 14.13 26.10 2.06
CA THR A 287 15.05 25.10 2.61
C THR A 287 16.09 24.66 1.59
N ARG A 288 15.67 24.29 0.37
CA ARG A 288 16.59 23.91 -0.72
C ARG A 288 17.59 25.02 -1.03
N LYS A 289 17.13 26.28 -1.12
CA LYS A 289 18.02 27.44 -1.35
C LYS A 289 19.04 27.58 -0.23
N PHE A 290 18.59 27.49 1.02
CA PHE A 290 19.46 27.55 2.19
C PHE A 290 20.54 26.46 2.14
N PHE A 291 20.18 25.20 1.93
CA PHE A 291 21.15 24.10 1.82
C PHE A 291 22.12 24.26 0.65
N THR A 292 21.66 24.83 -0.48
CA THR A 292 22.55 25.13 -1.60
C THR A 292 23.59 26.19 -1.23
N ILE A 293 23.19 27.22 -0.49
CA ILE A 293 24.09 28.28 -0.01
C ILE A 293 25.05 27.71 1.04
N LEU A 294 24.55 26.96 2.02
CA LEU A 294 25.36 26.31 3.04
C LEU A 294 26.38 25.34 2.43
N GLY A 295 25.93 24.48 1.51
CA GLY A 295 26.78 23.56 0.76
C GLY A 295 27.86 24.29 -0.05
N SER A 296 27.53 25.44 -0.65
CA SER A 296 28.55 26.25 -1.32
C SER A 296 29.64 26.74 -0.36
N VAL A 297 29.27 27.22 0.84
CA VAL A 297 30.23 27.70 1.84
C VAL A 297 31.13 26.57 2.34
N LEU A 298 30.57 25.38 2.59
CA LEU A 298 31.31 24.19 3.03
C LEU A 298 32.27 23.69 1.96
N ILE A 299 31.82 23.59 0.70
CA ILE A 299 32.64 23.10 -0.43
C ILE A 299 33.80 24.06 -0.74
N PHE A 300 33.59 25.37 -0.61
CA PHE A 300 34.65 26.36 -0.84
C PHE A 300 35.56 26.61 0.37
N GLY A 301 35.37 25.88 1.47
CA GLY A 301 36.22 25.99 2.66
C GLY A 301 36.15 27.36 3.36
N ASN A 302 35.08 28.11 3.17
CA ASN A 302 34.88 29.40 3.83
C ASN A 302 34.42 29.17 5.27
N THR A 303 35.09 29.83 6.23
CA THR A 303 34.72 29.74 7.65
C THR A 303 33.42 30.48 7.92
N LEU A 304 32.41 29.78 8.46
CA LEU A 304 31.14 30.38 8.90
C LEU A 304 31.36 31.25 10.15
N THR A 305 30.78 32.45 10.15
CA THR A 305 30.79 33.32 11.34
C THR A 305 29.85 32.80 12.43
N MET A 306 30.02 33.25 13.68
CA MET A 306 29.11 32.86 14.78
C MET A 306 27.64 33.24 14.50
N MET A 307 27.39 34.37 13.84
CA MET A 307 26.03 34.72 13.39
C MET A 307 25.52 33.71 12.36
N GLN A 308 26.31 33.33 11.36
CA GLN A 308 25.89 32.35 10.37
C GLN A 308 25.62 30.96 10.98
N TRP A 309 26.36 30.57 12.02
CA TRP A 309 26.06 29.35 12.79
C TRP A 309 24.72 29.44 13.51
N THR A 310 24.44 30.55 14.20
CA THR A 310 23.14 30.78 14.84
C THR A 310 21.99 30.78 13.83
N GLY A 311 22.20 31.40 12.66
CA GLY A 311 21.21 31.39 11.57
C GLY A 311 20.96 29.99 11.04
N THR A 312 22.02 29.19 10.88
CA THR A 312 21.92 27.78 10.48
C THR A 312 21.09 26.98 11.49
N PHE A 313 21.39 27.11 12.79
CA PHE A 313 20.65 26.44 13.85
C PHE A 313 19.16 26.81 13.86
N LEU A 314 18.83 28.09 13.68
CA LEU A 314 17.44 28.56 13.62
C LEU A 314 16.65 27.94 12.45
N VAL A 315 17.26 27.82 11.27
CA VAL A 315 16.62 27.18 10.11
C VAL A 315 16.35 25.69 10.39
N PHE A 316 17.35 24.95 10.90
CA PHE A 316 17.18 23.55 11.27
C PHE A 316 16.12 23.37 12.36
N LEU A 317 16.09 24.23 13.38
CA LEU A 317 15.07 24.21 14.43
C LEU A 317 13.67 24.42 13.84
N GLY A 318 13.52 25.37 12.91
CA GLY A 318 12.26 25.61 12.20
C GLY A 318 11.76 24.39 11.42
N GLU A 319 12.64 23.62 10.81
CA GLU A 319 12.31 22.38 10.07
C GLU A 319 12.04 21.17 10.99
N LEU A 320 12.69 21.13 12.14
CA LEU A 320 12.59 20.05 13.11
C LEU A 320 11.35 20.18 14.01
N ILE A 321 10.82 21.37 14.25
CA ILE A 321 9.62 21.59 15.08
C ILE A 321 8.40 20.79 14.58
N PRO A 322 8.01 20.82 13.28
CA PRO A 322 6.93 19.98 12.79
C PRO A 322 7.20 18.50 13.01
N LEU A 323 8.43 18.04 12.75
CA LEU A 323 8.84 16.65 12.88
C LEU A 323 8.78 16.17 14.34
N PHE A 324 9.37 16.92 15.28
CA PHE A 324 9.37 16.60 16.70
C PHE A 324 8.01 16.81 17.37
N LEU A 325 7.16 17.72 16.89
CA LEU A 325 5.80 17.85 17.42
C LEU A 325 4.96 16.62 17.04
N PHE A 326 5.01 16.15 15.80
CA PHE A 326 4.24 14.95 15.39
C PHE A 326 4.82 13.67 15.98
N ILE A 327 6.14 13.48 15.90
CA ILE A 327 6.81 12.29 16.47
C ILE A 327 6.76 12.35 17.99
N GLY A 328 7.00 13.50 18.61
CA GLY A 328 7.02 13.69 20.06
C GLY A 328 5.64 13.61 20.70
N ALA A 329 4.59 14.14 20.06
CA ALA A 329 3.22 13.92 20.54
C ALA A 329 2.79 12.45 20.37
N GLY A 330 3.19 11.81 19.27
CA GLY A 330 2.97 10.38 19.06
C GLY A 330 3.70 9.51 20.09
N SER A 331 4.98 9.79 20.34
CA SER A 331 5.81 9.04 21.28
C SER A 331 5.43 9.33 22.73
N ALA A 332 5.13 10.59 23.09
CA ALA A 332 4.63 10.94 24.41
C ALA A 332 3.24 10.37 24.66
N GLY A 333 2.35 10.38 23.65
CA GLY A 333 1.05 9.73 23.70
C GLY A 333 1.17 8.21 23.89
N ALA A 334 2.07 7.57 23.14
CA ALA A 334 2.38 6.15 23.30
C ALA A 334 3.02 5.85 24.66
N THR A 335 3.94 6.69 25.14
CA THR A 335 4.62 6.53 26.43
C THR A 335 3.65 6.75 27.59
N LEU A 336 2.77 7.75 27.52
CA LEU A 336 1.71 7.99 28.50
C LEU A 336 0.68 6.86 28.49
N TYR A 337 0.35 6.33 27.31
CA TYR A 337 -0.52 5.17 27.18
C TYR A 337 0.12 3.92 27.80
N LEU A 338 1.40 3.66 27.52
CA LEU A 338 2.18 2.57 28.11
C LEU A 338 2.39 2.76 29.61
N ALA A 339 2.64 3.97 30.08
CA ALA A 339 2.80 4.30 31.49
C ALA A 339 1.46 4.17 32.24
N ARG A 340 0.34 4.56 31.61
CA ARG A 340 -1.00 4.33 32.13
C ARG A 340 -1.32 2.84 32.20
N LEU A 341 -0.95 2.06 31.18
CA LEU A 341 -1.04 0.59 31.19
C LEU A 341 -0.18 -0.01 32.32
N ALA A 342 1.05 0.47 32.50
CA ALA A 342 1.97 -0.04 33.53
C ALA A 342 1.56 0.32 34.97
N MET A 343 0.98 1.51 35.19
CA MET A 343 0.66 2.00 36.54
C MET A 343 -0.79 1.76 36.99
N ARG A 344 -1.75 1.64 36.07
CA ARG A 344 -3.18 1.50 36.42
C ARG A 344 -3.80 0.14 36.08
N ASN A 345 -3.14 -0.73 35.32
CA ASN A 345 -3.60 -2.10 35.10
C ASN A 345 -2.71 -3.09 35.90
N PRO A 346 -3.26 -3.81 36.91
CA PRO A 346 -2.53 -4.85 37.62
C PRO A 346 -2.15 -6.06 36.73
N ASP A 347 -2.61 -6.09 35.48
CA ASP A 347 -2.29 -7.14 34.49
C ASP A 347 -0.88 -7.05 33.90
N VAL A 348 -0.20 -5.91 34.05
CA VAL A 348 1.15 -5.67 33.49
C VAL A 348 2.26 -5.92 34.53
N CYS A 349 1.91 -6.12 35.80
CA CYS A 349 2.86 -6.49 36.84
C CYS A 349 3.18 -8.00 36.76
N TRP A 350 4.39 -8.31 36.32
CA TRP A 350 4.92 -9.67 36.16
C TRP A 350 5.04 -10.41 37.49
N ASP A 351 4.07 -11.27 37.83
CA ASP A 351 4.22 -12.25 38.91
C ASP A 351 4.97 -13.48 38.40
N ARG A 352 6.30 -13.41 38.41
CA ARG A 352 7.20 -14.49 37.96
C ARG A 352 7.10 -15.78 38.79
N LYS A 353 6.45 -15.76 39.96
CA LYS A 353 6.43 -16.91 40.88
C LYS A 353 5.18 -17.76 40.74
N ASN A 354 4.02 -17.15 40.53
CA ASN A 354 2.74 -17.88 40.44
C ASN A 354 2.12 -17.88 39.03
N ASN A 355 2.59 -17.03 38.10
CA ASN A 355 2.02 -16.92 36.76
C ASN A 355 3.11 -16.72 35.68
N PRO A 356 3.78 -17.80 35.24
CA PRO A 356 4.88 -17.72 34.28
C PRO A 356 4.43 -17.31 32.85
N GLU A 357 3.14 -17.35 32.54
CA GLU A 357 2.58 -16.99 31.22
C GLU A 357 1.37 -16.03 31.33
N PRO A 358 1.60 -14.71 31.50
CA PRO A 358 0.54 -13.72 31.76
C PRO A 358 -0.49 -13.56 30.62
N TRP A 359 -0.17 -13.98 29.40
CA TRP A 359 -1.07 -13.96 28.24
C TRP A 359 -2.20 -14.99 28.33
N ASN A 360 -2.15 -15.91 29.30
CA ASN A 360 -3.24 -16.83 29.61
C ASN A 360 -4.16 -16.32 30.74
N LYS A 361 -4.19 -15.00 31.01
CA LYS A 361 -5.21 -14.38 31.87
C LYS A 361 -6.56 -14.40 31.15
N LEU A 362 -7.36 -15.40 31.50
CA LEU A 362 -8.71 -15.60 31.01
C LEU A 362 -9.66 -14.78 31.88
N GLY A 363 -10.40 -13.84 31.28
CA GLY A 363 -11.51 -13.21 31.97
C GLY A 363 -12.59 -14.26 32.26
N PRO A 364 -13.40 -14.11 33.33
CA PRO A 364 -14.50 -15.05 33.63
C PRO A 364 -15.57 -15.17 32.51
N THR A 365 -15.44 -14.41 31.42
CA THR A 365 -16.38 -14.35 30.29
C THR A 365 -15.77 -14.77 28.93
N ASP A 366 -14.50 -15.16 28.88
CA ASP A 366 -13.89 -15.63 27.63
C ASP A 366 -14.32 -17.08 27.33
N GLN A 367 -15.20 -17.26 26.34
CA GLN A 367 -15.58 -18.58 25.86
C GLN A 367 -14.72 -18.98 24.65
N TYR A 368 -13.77 -19.88 24.86
CA TYR A 368 -13.05 -20.54 23.76
C TYR A 368 -13.95 -21.62 23.17
N LYS A 369 -14.42 -21.42 21.94
CA LYS A 369 -14.96 -22.52 21.13
C LYS A 369 -13.81 -23.15 20.35
N ILE A 370 -13.15 -24.14 20.97
CA ILE A 370 -12.16 -24.97 20.27
C ILE A 370 -12.93 -25.78 19.22
N LYS A 371 -12.71 -25.49 17.94
CA LYS A 371 -13.30 -26.26 16.85
C LYS A 371 -12.55 -27.58 16.71
N VAL A 372 -13.21 -28.67 17.06
CA VAL A 372 -12.70 -30.04 16.90
C VAL A 372 -13.41 -30.68 15.72
N VAL A 373 -12.64 -31.16 14.75
CA VAL A 373 -13.17 -31.95 13.62
C VAL A 373 -12.94 -33.41 13.94
N LYS A 374 -14.02 -34.20 13.99
CA LYS A 374 -13.97 -35.65 14.26
C LYS A 374 -14.34 -36.41 12.99
N PHE A 375 -13.60 -37.46 12.70
CA PHE A 375 -13.89 -38.40 11.62
C PHE A 375 -13.31 -39.77 11.96
N SER A 376 -13.84 -40.81 11.32
CA SER A 376 -13.39 -42.19 11.53
C SER A 376 -13.05 -42.88 10.22
N TYR A 377 -12.23 -43.91 10.32
CA TYR A 377 -11.80 -44.73 9.19
C TYR A 377 -11.78 -46.20 9.60
N MET A 378 -12.37 -47.04 8.75
CA MET A 378 -12.40 -48.48 8.94
C MET A 378 -11.52 -49.15 7.89
N TRP A 379 -10.63 -50.03 8.33
CA TRP A 379 -9.72 -50.77 7.46
C TRP A 379 -9.78 -52.26 7.76
N THR A 380 -10.22 -53.04 6.76
CA THR A 380 -10.23 -54.49 6.84
C THR A 380 -9.04 -55.08 6.09
N ILE A 381 -8.25 -55.89 6.78
CA ILE A 381 -7.16 -56.69 6.23
C ILE A 381 -7.65 -58.12 6.11
N ASN A 382 -7.76 -58.61 4.88
CA ASN A 382 -8.21 -59.97 4.60
C ASN A 382 -7.06 -60.97 4.75
N ASN A 383 -7.39 -62.19 5.18
CA ASN A 383 -6.44 -63.29 5.36
C ASN A 383 -5.26 -62.91 6.27
N PHE A 384 -5.57 -62.28 7.41
CA PHE A 384 -4.56 -61.66 8.28
C PHE A 384 -3.56 -62.68 8.85
N SER A 385 -4.01 -63.90 9.15
CA SER A 385 -3.13 -64.99 9.61
C SER A 385 -2.07 -65.37 8.56
N PHE A 386 -2.32 -65.11 7.28
CA PHE A 386 -1.42 -65.38 6.16
C PHE A 386 -0.50 -64.21 5.77
N CYS A 387 -0.49 -63.11 6.53
CA CYS A 387 0.42 -61.98 6.30
C CYS A 387 1.88 -62.46 6.24
N ARG A 388 2.55 -62.21 5.11
CA ARG A 388 3.95 -62.62 4.85
C ARG A 388 4.96 -61.69 5.49
N GLU A 389 4.53 -60.51 5.92
CA GLU A 389 5.38 -59.45 6.44
C GLU A 389 6.22 -59.93 7.61
N GLU A 390 7.53 -59.68 7.55
CA GLU A 390 8.46 -59.97 8.63
C GLU A 390 8.51 -58.86 9.69
N MET A 391 9.20 -59.11 10.80
CA MET A 391 9.36 -58.11 11.86
C MET A 391 9.99 -56.83 11.30
N GLY A 392 9.38 -55.68 11.61
CA GLY A 392 9.75 -54.37 11.08
C GLY A 392 9.10 -53.99 9.74
N GLU A 393 8.54 -54.94 8.99
CA GLU A 393 7.81 -54.66 7.75
C GLU A 393 6.41 -54.10 8.04
N VAL A 394 5.94 -53.19 7.17
CA VAL A 394 4.75 -52.38 7.42
C VAL A 394 3.75 -52.43 6.28
N ILE A 395 2.48 -52.64 6.63
CA ILE A 395 1.34 -52.55 5.75
C ILE A 395 0.69 -51.18 5.94
N LYS A 396 0.30 -50.52 4.84
CA LYS A 396 -0.36 -49.22 4.85
C LYS A 396 -1.79 -49.33 4.33
N SER A 397 -2.72 -48.61 4.96
CA SER A 397 -4.08 -48.47 4.41
C SER A 397 -4.12 -47.50 3.23
N SER A 398 -5.27 -47.46 2.55
CA SER A 398 -5.62 -46.33 1.69
C SER A 398 -5.64 -45.02 2.49
N THR A 399 -5.46 -43.90 1.78
CA THR A 399 -5.51 -42.57 2.39
C THR A 399 -6.94 -42.11 2.67
N PHE A 400 -7.15 -41.42 3.78
CA PHE A 400 -8.46 -40.87 4.19
C PHE A 400 -8.32 -39.44 4.76
N SER A 401 -9.43 -38.70 4.83
CA SER A 401 -9.49 -37.30 5.31
C SER A 401 -10.80 -37.02 6.05
N SER A 402 -10.93 -35.86 6.71
CA SER A 402 -12.15 -35.54 7.47
C SER A 402 -13.38 -35.26 6.61
N GLY A 403 -13.15 -34.95 5.34
CA GLY A 403 -14.18 -34.68 4.35
C GLY A 403 -13.56 -34.53 2.97
N ALA A 404 -14.42 -34.23 2.01
CA ALA A 404 -14.09 -34.05 0.60
C ALA A 404 -12.97 -33.05 0.36
N ASN A 405 -13.12 -31.89 1.00
CA ASN A 405 -12.28 -30.73 0.78
C ASN A 405 -11.13 -30.60 1.79
N ASP A 406 -10.87 -31.64 2.59
CA ASP A 406 -9.79 -31.63 3.55
C ASP A 406 -8.45 -32.00 2.90
N LYS A 407 -7.54 -31.03 2.95
CA LYS A 407 -6.16 -31.12 2.44
C LYS A 407 -5.28 -32.01 3.32
N LEU A 408 -5.73 -32.36 4.54
CA LEU A 408 -5.04 -33.30 5.40
C LEU A 408 -5.34 -34.73 4.97
N LYS A 409 -4.31 -35.43 4.48
CA LYS A 409 -4.43 -36.84 4.08
C LYS A 409 -3.72 -37.73 5.11
N TRP A 410 -4.45 -38.71 5.63
CA TRP A 410 -4.01 -39.63 6.68
C TRP A 410 -3.98 -41.06 6.15
N CYS A 411 -3.18 -41.93 6.74
CA CYS A 411 -3.29 -43.38 6.53
C CYS A 411 -2.92 -44.15 7.80
N LEU A 412 -3.35 -45.41 7.90
CA LEU A 412 -2.94 -46.32 8.96
C LEU A 412 -1.68 -47.07 8.55
N ARG A 413 -0.83 -47.37 9.54
CA ARG A 413 0.36 -48.22 9.42
C ARG A 413 0.26 -49.36 10.42
N VAL A 414 0.33 -50.59 9.93
CA VAL A 414 0.34 -51.81 10.74
C VAL A 414 1.64 -52.55 10.54
N ASN A 415 2.31 -52.92 11.63
CA ASN A 415 3.38 -53.89 11.62
C ASN A 415 2.84 -55.19 12.24
N PRO A 416 2.48 -56.21 11.43
CA PRO A 416 1.84 -57.41 11.94
C PRO A 416 2.69 -58.12 13.01
N LYS A 417 4.00 -58.28 12.77
CA LYS A 417 4.96 -58.99 13.63
C LYS A 417 5.81 -58.04 14.50
N GLY A 418 5.27 -56.88 14.85
CA GLY A 418 5.97 -55.87 15.63
C GLY A 418 6.95 -55.02 14.80
N LEU A 419 7.40 -53.92 15.42
CA LEU A 419 8.31 -52.94 14.81
C LEU A 419 9.78 -53.25 15.11
N ASP A 420 10.05 -53.75 16.31
CA ASP A 420 11.38 -54.15 16.77
C ASP A 420 11.26 -55.32 17.76
N GLU A 421 12.40 -55.81 18.26
CA GLU A 421 12.47 -56.95 19.20
C GLU A 421 11.62 -56.77 20.46
N GLU A 422 11.38 -55.54 20.91
CA GLU A 422 10.60 -55.29 22.12
C GLU A 422 9.10 -55.50 21.88
N SER A 423 8.64 -55.39 20.63
CA SER A 423 7.23 -55.56 20.25
C SER A 423 6.97 -56.72 19.30
N LYS A 424 7.91 -57.66 19.17
CA LYS A 424 7.80 -58.84 18.29
C LYS A 424 6.51 -59.67 18.48
N ASP A 425 6.04 -59.77 19.73
CA ASP A 425 4.84 -60.55 20.09
C ASP A 425 3.54 -59.73 19.97
N TYR A 426 3.65 -58.48 19.49
CA TYR A 426 2.55 -57.53 19.39
C TYR A 426 2.35 -57.06 17.94
N LEU A 427 1.11 -56.71 17.63
CA LEU A 427 0.80 -55.90 16.47
C LEU A 427 1.05 -54.43 16.83
N SER A 428 1.81 -53.71 16.02
CA SER A 428 2.01 -52.26 16.18
C SER A 428 1.12 -51.49 15.21
N LEU A 429 0.45 -50.44 15.69
CA LEU A 429 -0.52 -49.66 14.92
C LEU A 429 -0.29 -48.16 15.08
N TYR A 430 -0.19 -47.45 13.95
CA TYR A 430 0.09 -46.01 13.91
C TYR A 430 -0.80 -45.28 12.93
N LEU A 431 -1.12 -44.02 13.27
CA LEU A 431 -1.73 -43.04 12.39
C LEU A 431 -0.60 -42.22 11.77
N LEU A 432 -0.56 -42.11 10.44
CA LEU A 432 0.42 -41.34 9.69
C LEU A 432 -0.25 -40.15 9.01
N LEU A 433 0.34 -38.96 9.13
CA LEU A 433 -0.02 -37.80 8.31
C LEU A 433 0.77 -37.80 7.00
N VAL A 434 0.12 -38.12 5.88
CA VAL A 434 0.73 -38.27 4.55
C VAL A 434 0.93 -36.93 3.85
N SER A 435 -0.10 -36.08 3.87
CA SER A 435 -0.06 -34.75 3.24
C SER A 435 -0.64 -33.70 4.18
N CYS A 436 0.01 -32.55 4.25
CA CYS A 436 -0.40 -31.42 5.07
C CYS A 436 0.06 -30.10 4.44
N PRO A 437 -0.86 -29.17 4.12
CA PRO A 437 -0.48 -27.84 3.63
C PRO A 437 -0.03 -26.90 4.76
N LYS A 438 -0.33 -27.23 6.02
CA LYS A 438 0.06 -26.47 7.20
C LYS A 438 1.44 -26.92 7.71
N SER A 439 2.11 -26.07 8.49
CA SER A 439 3.36 -26.43 9.15
C SER A 439 3.18 -27.60 10.13
N GLU A 440 2.04 -27.68 10.80
CA GLU A 440 1.70 -28.74 11.75
C GLU A 440 0.19 -28.89 11.98
N VAL A 441 -0.20 -30.05 12.52
CA VAL A 441 -1.58 -30.35 12.94
C VAL A 441 -1.55 -31.03 14.31
N ARG A 442 -2.50 -30.68 15.18
CA ARG A 442 -2.69 -31.38 16.47
C ARG A 442 -3.90 -32.29 16.38
N ALA A 443 -3.72 -33.58 16.63
CA ALA A 443 -4.81 -34.56 16.57
C ALA A 443 -4.73 -35.56 17.72
N LYS A 444 -5.90 -35.88 18.29
CA LYS A 444 -6.11 -37.10 19.10
C LYS A 444 -6.55 -38.22 18.19
N PHE A 445 -6.23 -39.46 18.55
CA PHE A 445 -6.67 -40.64 17.84
C PHE A 445 -7.03 -41.78 18.80
N LYS A 446 -7.96 -42.62 18.39
CA LYS A 446 -8.34 -43.86 19.06
C LYS A 446 -8.35 -44.98 18.04
N PHE A 447 -7.81 -46.13 18.43
CA PHE A 447 -7.86 -47.35 17.63
C PHE A 447 -8.66 -48.42 18.37
N SER A 448 -9.45 -49.19 17.65
CA SER A 448 -10.19 -50.35 18.15
C SER A 448 -10.27 -51.43 17.08
N ILE A 449 -10.65 -52.64 17.49
CA ILE A 449 -10.88 -53.79 16.60
C ILE A 449 -12.38 -54.08 16.62
N LEU A 450 -12.98 -54.23 15.43
CA LEU A 450 -14.39 -54.60 15.32
C LEU A 450 -14.53 -56.12 15.39
N ASN A 451 -15.40 -56.60 16.28
CA ASN A 451 -15.74 -58.02 16.37
C ASN A 451 -16.73 -58.43 15.25
N ALA A 452 -17.11 -59.71 15.19
CA ALA A 452 -18.08 -60.21 14.22
C ALA A 452 -19.47 -59.52 14.25
N LYS A 453 -19.82 -58.86 15.36
CA LYS A 453 -21.07 -58.09 15.52
C LYS A 453 -20.92 -56.62 15.12
N GLY A 454 -19.72 -56.18 14.71
CA GLY A 454 -19.41 -54.79 14.41
C GLY A 454 -19.21 -53.90 15.64
N GLU A 455 -19.05 -54.49 16.83
CA GLU A 455 -18.83 -53.75 18.07
C GLU A 455 -17.34 -53.47 18.26
N GLU A 456 -17.01 -52.27 18.75
CA GLU A 456 -15.64 -51.90 19.08
C GLU A 456 -15.12 -52.64 20.31
N THR A 457 -13.97 -53.30 20.15
CA THR A 457 -13.26 -54.00 21.22
C THR A 457 -11.79 -53.58 21.26
N LYS A 458 -11.12 -53.84 22.39
CA LYS A 458 -9.67 -53.60 22.55
C LYS A 458 -9.22 -52.18 22.16
N ALA A 459 -10.02 -51.19 22.57
CA ALA A 459 -9.76 -49.80 22.25
C ALA A 459 -8.51 -49.26 22.98
N MET A 460 -7.68 -48.50 22.25
CA MET A 460 -6.56 -47.76 22.80
C MET A 460 -6.55 -46.34 22.24
N GLU A 461 -6.49 -45.34 23.12
CA GLU A 461 -6.61 -43.94 22.76
C GLU A 461 -5.39 -43.11 23.17
N SER A 462 -5.12 -42.07 22.38
CA SER A 462 -4.07 -41.11 22.67
C SER A 462 -4.45 -40.25 23.89
N GLN A 463 -3.60 -40.21 24.91
CA GLN A 463 -3.80 -39.39 26.12
C GLN A 463 -4.03 -37.90 25.82
N ARG A 464 -3.35 -37.39 24.79
CA ARG A 464 -3.39 -35.98 24.37
C ARG A 464 -3.36 -35.86 22.86
N ALA A 465 -3.69 -34.68 22.35
CA ALA A 465 -3.49 -34.37 20.94
C ALA A 465 -1.98 -34.33 20.66
N TYR A 466 -1.51 -35.17 19.75
CA TYR A 466 -0.11 -35.19 19.32
C TYR A 466 0.10 -34.23 18.16
N ARG A 467 1.31 -33.68 18.06
CA ARG A 467 1.74 -32.84 16.94
C ARG A 467 2.16 -33.73 15.77
N PHE A 468 1.46 -33.62 14.66
CA PHE A 468 1.78 -34.24 13.38
C PHE A 468 2.37 -33.19 12.43
N VAL A 469 3.38 -33.62 11.68
CA VAL A 469 3.94 -32.92 10.52
C VAL A 469 3.90 -33.89 9.34
N GLN A 470 4.10 -33.40 8.11
CA GLN A 470 4.07 -34.27 6.94
C GLN A 470 5.10 -35.41 7.08
N GLY A 471 4.64 -36.66 6.93
CA GLY A 471 5.44 -37.86 7.08
C GLY A 471 5.63 -38.35 8.52
N LYS A 472 5.04 -37.68 9.53
CA LYS A 472 5.13 -38.07 10.94
C LYS A 472 3.95 -38.97 11.33
N ASP A 473 4.25 -39.99 12.13
CA ASP A 473 3.27 -40.89 12.72
C ASP A 473 3.27 -40.86 14.25
N TRP A 474 2.13 -41.27 14.81
CA TRP A 474 1.91 -41.52 16.23
C TRP A 474 0.98 -42.72 16.39
N GLY A 475 1.21 -43.53 17.43
CA GLY A 475 0.50 -44.78 17.60
C GLY A 475 0.99 -45.59 18.78
N PHE A 476 0.65 -46.87 18.77
CA PHE A 476 1.01 -47.80 19.83
C PHE A 476 1.89 -48.91 19.28
N LYS A 477 3.10 -48.97 19.82
CA LYS A 477 4.08 -50.02 19.54
C LYS A 477 3.57 -51.40 19.97
N LYS A 478 2.81 -51.46 21.07
CA LYS A 478 2.22 -52.67 21.64
C LYS A 478 0.70 -52.52 21.68
N PHE A 479 0.03 -52.53 20.52
CA PHE A 479 -1.42 -52.31 20.44
C PHE A 479 -2.20 -53.52 20.94
N ILE A 480 -1.93 -54.71 20.39
CA ILE A 480 -2.54 -55.97 20.84
C ILE A 480 -1.53 -57.11 20.71
N ARG A 481 -1.55 -58.07 21.65
CA ARG A 481 -0.72 -59.27 21.54
C ARG A 481 -1.22 -60.15 20.40
N ARG A 482 -0.29 -60.73 19.65
CA ARG A 482 -0.60 -61.57 18.48
C ARG A 482 -1.32 -62.86 18.86
N ASP A 483 -0.90 -63.51 19.94
CA ASP A 483 -1.53 -64.74 20.43
C ASP A 483 -3.00 -64.52 20.80
N PHE A 484 -3.30 -63.42 21.49
CA PHE A 484 -4.66 -63.04 21.81
C PHE A 484 -5.48 -62.69 20.56
N LEU A 485 -4.87 -62.03 19.57
CA LEU A 485 -5.54 -61.65 18.34
C LEU A 485 -5.89 -62.87 17.47
N LEU A 486 -4.99 -63.84 17.37
CA LEU A 486 -5.12 -65.05 16.54
C LEU A 486 -5.96 -66.15 17.19
N ASP A 487 -6.23 -66.06 18.48
CA ASP A 487 -7.10 -67.00 19.19
C ASP A 487 -8.57 -66.80 18.80
N GLU A 488 -9.12 -67.80 18.10
CA GLU A 488 -10.49 -67.83 17.60
C GLU A 488 -11.54 -67.61 18.70
N ALA A 489 -11.24 -68.01 19.95
CA ALA A 489 -12.15 -67.82 21.08
C ALA A 489 -12.45 -66.34 21.36
N ASN A 490 -11.57 -65.42 20.93
CA ASN A 490 -11.73 -63.99 21.13
C ASN A 490 -12.57 -63.31 20.04
N GLY A 491 -12.87 -63.99 18.93
CA GLY A 491 -13.78 -63.50 17.87
C GLY A 491 -13.34 -62.20 17.20
N LEU A 492 -12.03 -61.92 17.15
CA LEU A 492 -11.45 -60.69 16.58
C LEU A 492 -11.05 -60.81 15.10
N LEU A 493 -11.09 -62.02 14.55
CA LEU A 493 -10.74 -62.36 13.17
C LEU A 493 -11.85 -63.18 12.48
N PRO A 494 -13.08 -62.65 12.36
CA PRO A 494 -14.13 -63.35 11.62
C PRO A 494 -13.69 -63.55 10.16
N ASP A 495 -13.76 -64.78 9.66
CA ASP A 495 -13.27 -65.18 8.33
C ASP A 495 -11.80 -64.79 8.05
N ASP A 496 -10.95 -64.81 9.08
CA ASP A 496 -9.55 -64.34 9.02
C ASP A 496 -9.41 -62.88 8.54
N LYS A 497 -10.41 -62.04 8.84
CA LYS A 497 -10.41 -60.61 8.51
C LYS A 497 -10.17 -59.76 9.75
N LEU A 498 -9.06 -59.05 9.78
CA LEU A 498 -8.78 -58.06 10.82
C LEU A 498 -9.42 -56.74 10.42
N THR A 499 -10.45 -56.29 11.16
CA THR A 499 -11.08 -54.99 10.93
C THR A 499 -10.65 -53.99 12.01
N LEU A 500 -9.82 -53.04 11.60
CA LEU A 500 -9.33 -51.94 12.43
C LEU A 500 -10.24 -50.72 12.27
N PHE A 501 -10.63 -50.14 13.39
CA PHE A 501 -11.39 -48.90 13.43
C PHE A 501 -10.52 -47.79 14.04
N CYS A 502 -10.42 -46.66 13.35
CA CYS A 502 -9.67 -45.50 13.79
C CYS A 502 -10.59 -44.30 13.89
N GLU A 503 -10.60 -43.63 15.03
CA GLU A 503 -11.23 -42.34 15.22
C GLU A 503 -10.15 -41.27 15.35
N VAL A 504 -10.29 -40.16 14.61
CA VAL A 504 -9.35 -39.03 14.63
C VAL A 504 -10.10 -37.76 15.01
N SER A 505 -9.55 -37.01 15.96
CA SER A 505 -10.07 -35.72 16.43
C SER A 505 -9.02 -34.64 16.23
N VAL A 506 -9.15 -33.86 15.17
CA VAL A 506 -8.23 -32.76 14.82
C VAL A 506 -8.65 -31.48 15.54
N VAL A 507 -7.71 -30.85 16.24
CA VAL A 507 -7.91 -29.57 16.94
C VAL A 507 -7.53 -28.43 16.00
N GLN A 508 -8.49 -27.58 15.64
CA GLN A 508 -8.25 -26.35 14.87
C GLN A 508 -7.99 -25.16 15.79
N ASP A 509 -7.38 -24.11 15.24
CA ASP A 509 -7.08 -22.87 15.98
C ASP A 509 -8.39 -22.21 16.46
N SER A 510 -8.37 -21.75 17.72
CA SER A 510 -9.47 -21.04 18.35
C SER A 510 -9.61 -19.65 17.73
N VAL A 511 -10.79 -19.32 17.20
CA VAL A 511 -11.12 -17.95 16.80
C VAL A 511 -11.77 -17.26 18.00
N ASN A 512 -11.16 -16.18 18.48
CA ASN A 512 -11.77 -15.30 19.47
C ASN A 512 -12.95 -14.57 18.81
N ILE A 513 -14.17 -14.94 19.18
CA ILE A 513 -15.38 -14.19 18.83
C ILE A 513 -15.88 -13.54 20.13
N SER A 514 -15.13 -12.59 20.67
CA SER A 514 -15.62 -11.76 21.77
C SER A 514 -15.90 -10.35 21.26
N GLY A 515 -17.17 -9.95 21.35
CA GLY A 515 -17.55 -8.53 21.33
C GLY A 515 -17.01 -7.84 22.59
N GLN A 516 -16.65 -6.58 22.47
CA GLN A 516 -16.19 -5.77 23.60
C GLN A 516 -17.29 -5.71 24.67
N ASN A 517 -17.05 -6.32 25.85
CA ASN A 517 -17.95 -6.13 26.99
C ASN A 517 -17.70 -4.75 27.62
N THR A 518 -18.73 -3.92 27.65
CA THR A 518 -18.76 -2.66 28.37
C THR A 518 -18.82 -2.93 29.88
N MET A 519 -17.80 -2.52 30.64
CA MET A 519 -17.77 -2.57 32.12
C MET A 519 -18.68 -1.52 32.79
N ASN A 520 -19.71 -1.02 32.08
CA ASN A 520 -20.61 0.00 32.60
C ASN A 520 -21.92 -0.67 33.07
N MET A 521 -22.48 -0.23 34.21
CA MET A 521 -23.81 -0.67 34.67
C MET A 521 -24.98 -0.24 33.75
N VAL A 522 -24.68 0.50 32.67
CA VAL A 522 -25.66 0.95 31.69
C VAL A 522 -25.80 -0.12 30.61
N LYS A 523 -26.96 -0.79 30.58
CA LYS A 523 -27.34 -1.70 29.50
C LYS A 523 -27.63 -0.88 28.25
N VAL A 524 -26.70 -0.88 27.29
CA VAL A 524 -26.92 -0.27 25.98
C VAL A 524 -27.83 -1.20 25.17
N PRO A 525 -29.00 -0.74 24.68
CA PRO A 525 -29.83 -1.55 23.81
C PRO A 525 -29.13 -1.80 22.46
N GLU A 526 -29.40 -2.96 21.85
CA GLU A 526 -28.87 -3.27 20.51
C GLU A 526 -29.31 -2.23 19.48
N CYS A 527 -28.49 -2.01 18.45
CA CYS A 527 -28.81 -1.08 17.38
C CYS A 527 -30.04 -1.59 16.60
N ARG A 528 -31.13 -0.82 16.62
CA ARG A 528 -32.40 -1.15 15.94
C ARG A 528 -32.53 -0.51 14.56
N LEU A 529 -31.46 0.08 14.02
CA LEU A 529 -31.50 0.82 12.75
C LEU A 529 -32.05 -0.02 11.60
N ALA A 530 -31.60 -1.28 11.49
CA ALA A 530 -32.08 -2.20 10.46
C ALA A 530 -33.59 -2.46 10.58
N ASP A 531 -34.10 -2.62 11.79
CA ASP A 531 -35.52 -2.93 12.02
C ASP A 531 -36.39 -1.67 11.81
N GLU A 532 -35.89 -0.48 12.20
CA GLU A 532 -36.57 0.80 11.96
C GLU A 532 -36.65 1.15 10.47
N LEU A 533 -35.56 0.95 9.71
CA LEU A 533 -35.55 1.12 8.26
C LEU A 533 -36.42 0.06 7.56
N GLY A 534 -36.39 -1.19 7.99
CA GLY A 534 -37.31 -2.23 7.52
C GLY A 534 -38.78 -1.83 7.68
N GLY A 535 -39.11 -1.14 8.77
CA GLY A 535 -40.44 -0.56 8.98
C GLY A 535 -40.85 0.48 7.93
N LEU A 536 -39.93 1.19 7.27
CA LEU A 536 -40.26 2.11 6.18
C LEU A 536 -40.72 1.35 4.93
N TRP A 537 -40.07 0.22 4.62
CA TRP A 537 -40.44 -0.66 3.51
C TRP A 537 -41.79 -1.34 3.76
N GLU A 538 -41.93 -2.05 4.89
CA GLU A 538 -43.14 -2.83 5.22
C GLU A 538 -44.39 -1.94 5.35
N ASN A 539 -44.23 -0.72 5.90
CA ASN A 539 -45.34 0.21 6.07
C ASN A 539 -45.45 1.25 4.94
N SER A 540 -44.59 1.17 3.92
CA SER A 540 -44.57 2.09 2.75
C SER A 540 -44.62 3.56 3.15
N ARG A 541 -43.77 3.97 4.11
CA ARG A 541 -43.74 5.35 4.62
C ARG A 541 -42.77 6.21 3.81
N PHE A 542 -43.22 7.42 3.46
CA PHE A 542 -42.41 8.44 2.79
C PHE A 542 -41.80 7.99 1.44
N THR A 543 -42.50 7.12 0.69
CA THR A 543 -42.05 6.65 -0.62
C THR A 543 -42.05 7.77 -1.66
N ASP A 544 -40.99 7.85 -2.46
CA ASP A 544 -40.73 8.87 -3.49
C ASP A 544 -40.70 8.32 -4.93
N CYS A 545 -40.73 6.99 -5.08
CA CYS A 545 -40.75 6.27 -6.35
C CYS A 545 -41.69 5.05 -6.31
N SER A 546 -42.08 4.57 -7.50
CA SER A 546 -42.90 3.37 -7.66
C SER A 546 -42.16 2.32 -8.49
N LEU A 547 -41.96 1.14 -7.90
CA LEU A 547 -41.32 -0.01 -8.55
C LEU A 547 -42.42 -0.96 -9.03
N CYS A 548 -42.44 -1.27 -10.32
CA CYS A 548 -43.47 -2.11 -10.94
C CYS A 548 -42.84 -3.42 -11.39
N VAL A 549 -43.19 -4.52 -10.73
CA VAL A 549 -42.58 -5.83 -10.95
C VAL A 549 -43.54 -6.74 -11.69
N ALA A 550 -43.16 -7.23 -12.87
CA ALA A 550 -43.97 -8.12 -13.71
C ALA A 550 -45.43 -7.66 -13.92
N GLY A 551 -45.62 -6.35 -14.15
CA GLY A 551 -46.94 -5.75 -14.36
C GLY A 551 -47.83 -5.63 -13.10
N ARG A 552 -47.39 -6.15 -11.94
CA ARG A 552 -48.03 -5.91 -10.64
C ARG A 552 -47.41 -4.67 -9.99
N ASN A 553 -48.24 -3.67 -9.71
CA ASN A 553 -47.82 -2.56 -8.87
C ASN A 553 -47.66 -3.06 -7.43
N SER A 554 -46.49 -2.85 -6.82
CA SER A 554 -46.42 -2.78 -5.36
C SER A 554 -47.06 -1.46 -4.93
N ARG A 555 -48.39 -1.49 -4.81
CA ARG A 555 -49.36 -0.49 -4.30
C ARG A 555 -49.09 1.01 -4.64
N PRO A 556 -49.98 1.67 -5.40
CA PRO A 556 -49.79 3.06 -5.80
C PRO A 556 -50.15 4.05 -4.69
N THR A 557 -49.26 4.99 -4.36
CA THR A 557 -49.64 6.27 -3.76
C THR A 557 -49.85 7.32 -4.85
N ARG A 558 -50.89 8.13 -4.64
CA ARG A 558 -51.78 8.66 -5.68
C ARG A 558 -51.28 9.93 -6.40
N LEU A 559 -49.98 10.21 -6.46
CA LEU A 559 -49.52 11.56 -6.84
C LEU A 559 -48.31 11.70 -7.78
N PHE A 560 -47.61 10.65 -8.19
CA PHE A 560 -46.37 10.86 -8.98
C PHE A 560 -46.19 9.88 -10.15
N TRP A 561 -46.78 10.23 -11.30
CA TRP A 561 -46.60 9.53 -12.57
C TRP A 561 -45.20 9.71 -13.19
N GLN A 562 -44.28 10.44 -12.55
CA GLN A 562 -42.95 10.77 -13.11
C GLN A 562 -41.79 9.87 -12.63
N ASN A 563 -41.94 9.09 -11.54
CA ASN A 563 -40.87 8.25 -10.97
C ASN A 563 -41.25 6.76 -10.93
N ARG A 564 -41.61 6.19 -12.08
CA ARG A 564 -41.97 4.77 -12.22
C ARG A 564 -40.83 3.98 -12.86
N VAL A 565 -40.38 2.92 -12.19
CA VAL A 565 -39.34 2.00 -12.69
C VAL A 565 -39.97 0.63 -12.92
N GLU A 566 -39.82 0.10 -14.13
CA GLU A 566 -40.29 -1.25 -14.48
C GLU A 566 -39.18 -2.28 -14.29
N ILE A 567 -39.54 -3.38 -13.62
CA ILE A 567 -38.67 -4.52 -13.29
C ILE A 567 -39.36 -5.76 -13.84
N ASN A 568 -38.78 -6.36 -14.89
CA ASN A 568 -39.42 -7.44 -15.65
C ASN A 568 -38.66 -8.77 -15.53
N ASP A 569 -37.61 -8.77 -14.73
CA ASP A 569 -36.52 -9.74 -14.71
C ASP A 569 -36.34 -10.40 -13.36
N VAL A 570 -37.18 -10.04 -12.38
CA VAL A 570 -37.22 -10.63 -11.05
C VAL A 570 -38.66 -10.96 -10.71
N GLU A 571 -38.89 -12.14 -10.13
CA GLU A 571 -40.21 -12.51 -9.65
C GLU A 571 -40.64 -11.65 -8.45
N PRO A 572 -41.93 -11.35 -8.28
CA PRO A 572 -42.41 -10.50 -7.19
C PRO A 572 -41.99 -10.95 -5.78
N GLU A 573 -41.92 -12.26 -5.55
CA GLU A 573 -41.53 -12.83 -4.25
C GLU A 573 -40.04 -12.63 -3.97
N VAL A 574 -39.19 -12.93 -4.95
CA VAL A 574 -37.74 -12.70 -4.91
C VAL A 574 -37.42 -11.22 -4.78
N PHE A 575 -38.14 -10.37 -5.51
CA PHE A 575 -38.00 -8.93 -5.44
C PHE A 575 -38.33 -8.39 -4.04
N LYS A 576 -39.39 -8.91 -3.39
CA LYS A 576 -39.74 -8.52 -2.02
C LYS A 576 -38.61 -8.87 -1.05
N GLU A 577 -38.00 -10.04 -1.19
CA GLU A 577 -36.89 -10.49 -0.36
C GLU A 577 -35.63 -9.65 -0.60
N MET A 578 -35.33 -9.34 -1.86
CA MET A 578 -34.24 -8.43 -2.24
C MET A 578 -34.44 -7.03 -1.64
N MET A 579 -35.65 -6.49 -1.67
CA MET A 579 -35.97 -5.20 -1.05
C MET A 579 -35.88 -5.25 0.48
N CYS A 580 -36.29 -6.36 1.10
CA CYS A 580 -36.09 -6.59 2.53
C CYS A 580 -34.59 -6.50 2.89
N PHE A 581 -33.72 -7.09 2.07
CA PHE A 581 -32.28 -7.00 2.23
C PHE A 581 -31.75 -5.56 2.07
N ILE A 582 -32.21 -4.81 1.08
CA ILE A 582 -31.78 -3.42 0.85
C ILE A 582 -32.05 -2.53 2.09
N TYR A 583 -33.19 -2.73 2.75
CA TYR A 583 -33.59 -1.92 3.91
C TYR A 583 -33.03 -2.41 5.25
N THR A 584 -32.85 -3.72 5.42
CA THR A 584 -32.52 -4.33 6.72
C THR A 584 -31.14 -4.99 6.77
N GLY A 585 -30.52 -5.27 5.63
CA GLY A 585 -29.33 -6.09 5.51
C GLY A 585 -29.56 -7.58 5.84
N LYS A 586 -30.82 -8.02 5.94
CA LYS A 586 -31.24 -9.40 6.27
C LYS A 586 -32.13 -9.94 5.14
N ALA A 587 -32.08 -11.24 4.91
CA ALA A 587 -32.94 -11.97 3.97
C ALA A 587 -33.53 -13.22 4.67
N PRO A 588 -34.63 -13.07 5.44
CA PRO A 588 -35.22 -14.17 6.21
C PRO A 588 -35.64 -15.42 5.42
N ASN A 589 -36.01 -15.28 4.13
CA ASN A 589 -36.46 -16.40 3.29
C ASN A 589 -35.39 -16.88 2.30
N LEU A 590 -34.12 -16.50 2.50
CA LEU A 590 -33.03 -16.82 1.59
C LEU A 590 -32.93 -18.32 1.28
N ASP A 591 -33.08 -19.19 2.29
CA ASP A 591 -32.96 -20.65 2.13
C ASP A 591 -33.97 -21.26 1.14
N LYS A 592 -35.08 -20.57 0.84
CA LYS A 592 -36.16 -21.09 -0.03
C LYS A 592 -36.02 -20.68 -1.50
N MET A 593 -35.24 -19.64 -1.79
CA MET A 593 -35.15 -19.01 -3.11
C MET A 593 -33.71 -18.57 -3.40
N ALA A 594 -32.72 -19.31 -2.89
CA ALA A 594 -31.32 -18.90 -2.90
C ALA A 594 -30.75 -18.77 -4.33
N ASP A 595 -31.26 -19.59 -5.26
CA ASP A 595 -30.95 -19.58 -6.69
C ASP A 595 -31.47 -18.33 -7.40
N ASP A 596 -32.77 -18.04 -7.30
CA ASP A 596 -33.35 -16.84 -7.91
C ASP A 596 -32.84 -15.55 -7.25
N LEU A 597 -32.62 -15.58 -5.94
CA LEU A 597 -32.09 -14.45 -5.20
C LEU A 597 -30.60 -14.21 -5.51
N LEU A 598 -29.84 -15.25 -5.86
CA LEU A 598 -28.47 -15.11 -6.38
C LEU A 598 -28.50 -14.36 -7.73
N ALA A 599 -29.40 -14.75 -8.64
CA ALA A 599 -29.57 -14.10 -9.93
C ALA A 599 -29.95 -12.62 -9.79
N ALA A 600 -30.87 -12.31 -8.88
CA ALA A 600 -31.26 -10.94 -8.56
C ALA A 600 -30.10 -10.16 -7.91
N ALA A 601 -29.39 -10.75 -6.94
CA ALA A 601 -28.29 -10.09 -6.25
C ALA A 601 -27.14 -9.72 -7.19
N ASP A 602 -26.78 -10.62 -8.12
CA ASP A 602 -25.75 -10.36 -9.12
C ASP A 602 -26.17 -9.21 -10.06
N LYS A 603 -27.40 -9.26 -10.57
CA LYS A 603 -27.91 -8.26 -11.51
C LYS A 603 -28.02 -6.85 -10.94
N TYR A 604 -28.43 -6.74 -9.68
CA TYR A 604 -28.55 -5.46 -8.97
C TYR A 604 -27.29 -5.09 -8.17
N ALA A 605 -26.18 -5.82 -8.36
CA ALA A 605 -24.88 -5.58 -7.72
C ALA A 605 -24.94 -5.53 -6.17
N LEU A 606 -25.73 -6.42 -5.58
CA LEU A 606 -25.87 -6.59 -4.13
C LEU A 606 -24.89 -7.66 -3.61
N GLU A 607 -23.59 -7.31 -3.59
CA GLU A 607 -22.49 -8.27 -3.34
C GLU A 607 -22.64 -9.08 -2.04
N ARG A 608 -23.04 -8.44 -0.94
CA ARG A 608 -23.21 -9.15 0.34
C ARG A 608 -24.38 -10.14 0.29
N LEU A 609 -25.46 -9.82 -0.43
CA LEU A 609 -26.56 -10.75 -0.62
C LEU A 609 -26.13 -11.92 -1.50
N LYS A 610 -25.37 -11.64 -2.57
CA LYS A 610 -24.78 -12.64 -3.46
C LYS A 610 -23.97 -13.68 -2.67
N VAL A 611 -23.05 -13.24 -1.82
CA VAL A 611 -22.25 -14.13 -0.97
C VAL A 611 -23.11 -14.90 0.05
N MET A 612 -24.17 -14.30 0.61
CA MET A 612 -25.09 -15.03 1.49
C MET A 612 -25.85 -16.14 0.74
N CYS A 613 -26.25 -15.90 -0.52
CA CYS A 613 -26.83 -16.93 -1.39
C CYS A 613 -25.81 -18.01 -1.75
N GLU A 614 -24.55 -17.65 -2.03
CA GLU A 614 -23.46 -18.61 -2.26
C GLU A 614 -23.26 -19.56 -1.08
N ASP A 615 -23.28 -19.05 0.16
CA ASP A 615 -23.13 -19.86 1.38
C ASP A 615 -24.30 -20.84 1.59
N ALA A 616 -25.54 -20.39 1.35
CA ALA A 616 -26.72 -21.25 1.44
C ALA A 616 -26.73 -22.33 0.35
N LEU A 617 -26.41 -21.98 -0.90
CA LEU A 617 -26.30 -22.94 -2.00
C LEU A 617 -25.16 -23.94 -1.77
N CYS A 618 -24.02 -23.47 -1.25
CA CYS A 618 -22.91 -24.34 -0.88
C CYS A 618 -23.29 -25.34 0.21
N SER A 619 -24.10 -24.93 1.19
CA SER A 619 -24.57 -25.79 2.28
C SER A 619 -25.54 -26.89 1.79
N ASN A 620 -26.22 -26.66 0.66
CA ASN A 620 -27.17 -27.58 0.05
C ASN A 620 -26.59 -28.40 -1.13
N LEU A 621 -25.26 -28.39 -1.32
CA LEU A 621 -24.60 -29.20 -2.34
C LEU A 621 -24.81 -30.70 -2.11
N SER A 622 -25.22 -31.40 -3.15
CA SER A 622 -25.46 -32.84 -3.19
C SER A 622 -25.03 -33.42 -4.54
N VAL A 623 -24.91 -34.74 -4.65
CA VAL A 623 -24.52 -35.41 -5.90
C VAL A 623 -25.49 -35.07 -7.04
N GLU A 624 -26.80 -34.95 -6.75
CA GLU A 624 -27.84 -34.73 -7.76
C GLU A 624 -27.84 -33.29 -8.31
N ASN A 625 -27.58 -32.29 -7.47
CA ASN A 625 -27.68 -30.87 -7.84
C ASN A 625 -26.33 -30.19 -8.14
N ALA A 626 -25.19 -30.85 -7.89
CA ALA A 626 -23.86 -30.22 -8.01
C ALA A 626 -23.56 -29.67 -9.41
N ALA A 627 -24.01 -30.35 -10.48
CA ALA A 627 -23.82 -29.87 -11.85
C ALA A 627 -24.67 -28.63 -12.15
N GLU A 628 -25.91 -28.57 -11.67
CA GLU A 628 -26.82 -27.44 -11.87
C GLU A 628 -26.33 -26.21 -11.09
N ILE A 629 -25.89 -26.40 -9.84
CA ILE A 629 -25.30 -25.34 -9.02
C ILE A 629 -24.02 -24.80 -9.65
N LEU A 630 -23.19 -25.65 -10.27
CA LEU A 630 -21.99 -25.20 -10.97
C LEU A 630 -22.31 -24.31 -12.18
N ILE A 631 -23.33 -24.67 -12.95
CA ILE A 631 -23.82 -23.83 -14.07
C ILE A 631 -24.32 -22.49 -13.53
N LEU A 632 -25.14 -22.52 -12.48
CA LEU A 632 -25.68 -21.32 -11.85
C LEU A 632 -24.57 -20.39 -11.32
N ALA A 633 -23.53 -20.97 -10.71
CA ALA A 633 -22.39 -20.22 -10.19
C ALA A 633 -21.57 -19.55 -11.31
N ASP A 634 -21.38 -20.22 -12.45
CA ASP A 634 -20.69 -19.63 -13.59
C ASP A 634 -21.52 -18.51 -14.25
N LEU A 635 -22.84 -18.75 -14.41
CA LEU A 635 -23.77 -17.79 -15.00
C LEU A 635 -23.80 -16.46 -14.24
N HIS A 636 -23.78 -16.52 -12.91
CA HIS A 636 -23.83 -15.36 -12.03
C HIS A 636 -22.47 -14.94 -11.48
N SER A 637 -21.36 -15.40 -12.08
CA SER A 637 -19.99 -15.06 -11.66
C SER A 637 -19.80 -15.17 -10.14
N ALA A 638 -20.28 -16.27 -9.55
CA ALA A 638 -20.24 -16.57 -8.12
C ALA A 638 -19.01 -17.43 -7.81
N ASP A 639 -17.85 -16.76 -7.67
CA ASP A 639 -16.54 -17.42 -7.65
C ASP A 639 -16.34 -18.38 -6.45
N GLN A 640 -16.89 -18.06 -5.27
CA GLN A 640 -16.71 -18.91 -4.09
C GLN A 640 -17.56 -20.18 -4.22
N LEU A 641 -18.82 -20.03 -4.61
CA LEU A 641 -19.71 -21.17 -4.90
C LEU A 641 -19.16 -22.03 -6.04
N LYS A 642 -18.65 -21.42 -7.12
CA LYS A 642 -18.07 -22.15 -8.25
C LYS A 642 -16.90 -23.03 -7.82
N THR A 643 -16.01 -22.49 -6.99
CA THR A 643 -14.87 -23.22 -6.43
C THR A 643 -15.34 -24.42 -5.59
N GLN A 644 -16.29 -24.20 -4.66
CA GLN A 644 -16.81 -25.27 -3.80
C GLN A 644 -17.55 -26.34 -4.59
N ALA A 645 -18.32 -25.97 -5.61
CA ALA A 645 -19.02 -26.91 -6.48
C ALA A 645 -18.04 -27.77 -7.29
N VAL A 646 -17.00 -27.18 -7.89
CA VAL A 646 -15.96 -27.93 -8.60
C VAL A 646 -15.24 -28.91 -7.67
N ASP A 647 -14.88 -28.48 -6.46
CA ASP A 647 -14.23 -29.34 -5.47
C ASP A 647 -15.13 -30.52 -5.06
N PHE A 648 -16.43 -30.24 -4.84
CA PHE A 648 -17.41 -31.27 -4.50
C PHE A 648 -17.57 -32.30 -5.62
N ILE A 649 -17.68 -31.84 -6.87
CA ILE A 649 -17.76 -32.70 -8.06
C ILE A 649 -16.51 -33.58 -8.17
N ASN A 650 -15.32 -33.02 -7.99
CA ASN A 650 -14.08 -33.78 -8.06
C ASN A 650 -13.99 -34.87 -6.98
N TYR A 651 -14.59 -34.64 -5.81
CA TYR A 651 -14.62 -35.65 -4.75
C TYR A 651 -15.64 -36.77 -5.00
N HIS A 652 -16.81 -36.43 -5.54
CA HIS A 652 -17.87 -37.39 -5.88
C HIS A 652 -17.89 -37.73 -7.38
N ALA A 653 -16.74 -37.68 -8.06
CA ALA A 653 -16.66 -37.72 -9.52
C ALA A 653 -17.35 -38.94 -10.13
N SER A 654 -17.22 -40.13 -9.51
CA SER A 654 -17.88 -41.36 -9.99
C SER A 654 -19.40 -41.22 -10.03
N ASP A 655 -19.98 -40.62 -8.99
CA ASP A 655 -21.42 -40.62 -8.78
C ASP A 655 -22.05 -39.44 -9.53
N VAL A 656 -21.39 -38.28 -9.53
CA VAL A 656 -21.84 -37.09 -10.25
C VAL A 656 -21.84 -37.32 -11.76
N MET A 657 -20.84 -38.03 -12.31
CA MET A 657 -20.75 -38.30 -13.75
C MET A 657 -21.94 -39.12 -14.30
N GLU A 658 -22.60 -39.90 -13.45
CA GLU A 658 -23.76 -40.69 -13.84
C GLU A 658 -25.08 -39.91 -13.82
N THR A 659 -25.12 -38.76 -13.16
CA THR A 659 -26.32 -37.91 -13.08
C THR A 659 -26.74 -37.36 -14.44
N SER A 660 -28.04 -37.16 -14.61
CA SER A 660 -28.61 -36.48 -15.79
C SER A 660 -28.10 -35.03 -15.90
N GLY A 661 -27.96 -34.34 -14.77
CA GLY A 661 -27.44 -32.96 -14.70
C GLY A 661 -26.03 -32.85 -15.28
N TRP A 662 -25.12 -33.76 -14.90
CA TRP A 662 -23.77 -33.79 -15.47
C TRP A 662 -23.78 -34.08 -16.97
N LYS A 663 -24.54 -35.09 -17.41
CA LYS A 663 -24.67 -35.45 -18.83
C LYS A 663 -25.19 -34.27 -19.66
N SER A 664 -26.13 -33.49 -19.13
CA SER A 664 -26.63 -32.26 -19.75
C SER A 664 -25.57 -31.14 -19.78
N MET A 665 -24.82 -30.96 -18.69
CA MET A 665 -23.76 -29.95 -18.59
C MET A 665 -22.63 -30.20 -19.59
N VAL A 666 -22.25 -31.46 -19.83
CA VAL A 666 -21.21 -31.82 -20.81
C VAL A 666 -21.57 -31.32 -22.22
N VAL A 667 -22.85 -31.35 -22.57
CA VAL A 667 -23.34 -30.90 -23.89
C VAL A 667 -23.52 -29.38 -23.92
N SER A 668 -24.11 -28.80 -22.87
CA SER A 668 -24.50 -27.38 -22.86
C SER A 668 -23.36 -26.42 -22.46
N HIS A 669 -22.47 -26.82 -21.55
CA HIS A 669 -21.42 -25.98 -20.96
C HIS A 669 -20.08 -26.73 -20.86
N PRO A 670 -19.46 -27.11 -21.99
CA PRO A 670 -18.24 -27.94 -22.00
C PRO A 670 -17.02 -27.28 -21.34
N HIS A 671 -16.99 -25.95 -21.21
CA HIS A 671 -15.90 -25.24 -20.53
C HIS A 671 -15.85 -25.55 -19.03
N LEU A 672 -16.99 -25.81 -18.39
CA LEU A 672 -17.07 -26.18 -16.97
C LEU A 672 -16.45 -27.55 -16.73
N VAL A 673 -16.62 -28.49 -17.67
CA VAL A 673 -15.95 -29.80 -17.62
C VAL A 673 -14.44 -29.64 -17.73
N ALA A 674 -13.96 -28.78 -18.63
CA ALA A 674 -12.54 -28.49 -18.76
C ALA A 674 -11.98 -27.82 -17.50
N GLU A 675 -12.74 -26.94 -16.84
CA GLU A 675 -12.37 -26.30 -15.58
C GLU A 675 -12.29 -27.31 -14.43
N ALA A 676 -13.31 -28.17 -14.27
CA ALA A 676 -13.30 -29.25 -13.29
C ALA A 676 -12.10 -30.19 -13.49
N TYR A 677 -11.83 -30.58 -14.74
CA TYR A 677 -10.69 -31.43 -15.08
C TYR A 677 -9.34 -30.76 -14.81
N ARG A 678 -9.20 -29.45 -15.09
CA ARG A 678 -7.99 -28.68 -14.73
C ARG A 678 -7.79 -28.64 -13.21
N SER A 679 -8.85 -28.42 -12.45
CA SER A 679 -8.80 -28.45 -10.99
C SER A 679 -8.33 -29.82 -10.48
N LEU A 680 -8.89 -30.91 -11.01
CA LEU A 680 -8.48 -32.28 -10.70
C LEU A 680 -7.00 -32.54 -11.03
N ALA A 681 -6.53 -32.12 -12.22
CA ALA A 681 -5.14 -32.28 -12.65
C ALA A 681 -4.16 -31.49 -11.75
N SER A 682 -4.57 -30.31 -11.29
CA SER A 682 -3.76 -29.50 -10.36
C SER A 682 -3.65 -30.13 -8.97
N ALA A 683 -4.68 -30.85 -8.52
CA ALA A 683 -4.70 -31.56 -7.25
C ALA A 683 -3.83 -32.83 -7.25
N GLN A 684 -3.57 -33.43 -8.42
CA GLN A 684 -2.82 -34.69 -8.58
C GLN A 684 -1.31 -34.54 -8.82
N CYS A 685 -0.74 -33.32 -8.86
CA CYS A 685 0.71 -33.15 -9.02
C CYS A 685 1.46 -33.21 -7.67
N PRO A 686 2.08 -34.34 -7.27
CA PRO A 686 3.20 -34.26 -6.33
C PRO A 686 4.34 -33.54 -7.04
N PHE A 687 4.87 -32.49 -6.42
CA PHE A 687 6.13 -31.87 -6.81
C PHE A 687 7.22 -32.94 -6.94
N LEU A 688 7.51 -33.37 -8.17
CA LEU A 688 8.72 -34.10 -8.52
C LEU A 688 9.88 -33.11 -8.40
N GLY A 689 10.50 -33.07 -7.21
CA GLY A 689 11.82 -32.46 -7.05
C GLY A 689 12.83 -33.13 -7.98
N PRO A 690 13.90 -32.42 -8.41
CA PRO A 690 14.85 -32.94 -9.39
C PRO A 690 15.56 -34.19 -8.85
N PRO A 691 15.97 -35.13 -9.73
CA PRO A 691 16.55 -36.39 -9.31
C PRO A 691 17.88 -36.15 -8.57
N ARG A 692 18.01 -36.74 -7.37
CA ARG A 692 19.26 -36.75 -6.61
C ARG A 692 20.36 -37.40 -7.46
N LYS A 693 21.45 -36.66 -7.70
CA LYS A 693 22.68 -37.18 -8.30
C LYS A 693 23.14 -38.41 -7.51
N ARG A 694 23.38 -39.53 -8.21
CA ARG A 694 24.10 -40.69 -7.68
C ARG A 694 25.46 -40.22 -7.16
N LEU A 695 25.70 -40.38 -5.86
CA LEU A 695 27.04 -40.36 -5.29
C LEU A 695 27.79 -41.55 -5.89
N LYS A 696 28.87 -41.26 -6.63
CA LYS A 696 29.86 -42.27 -7.01
C LYS A 696 30.53 -42.77 -5.73
N GLN A 697 30.54 -44.09 -5.56
CA GLN A 697 31.44 -44.75 -4.63
C GLN A 697 32.89 -44.54 -5.12
N SER A 698 33.73 -43.97 -4.27
CA SER A 698 35.15 -44.32 -4.13
C SER A 698 35.53 -44.20 -2.68
#